data_AF-A0AAV7VZC4-F1
#
_entry.id   AF-A0AAV7VZC4-F1
#
_cell.length_a   1.000
_cell.length_b   1.000
_cell.length_c   1.000
_cell.angle_alpha   90.00
_cell.angle_beta   90.00
_cell.angle_gamma   90.00
#
_symmetry.space_group_name_H-M   'P 1'
#
loop_
_entity.id
_entity.type
_entity.pdbx_description
1 polymer ?
#
loop_
_entity_poly.entity_id
_entity_poly.type
_entity_poly.pdbx_seq_one_letter_code
_entity_poly.pdbx_strand_id
1 'polypeptide(L)'
;MPSSRFVRLLFSPGPKKSTAMKWVTIISFVILLSFAESRILHKRDHHEGHHDDHDHGPETKLLVGNIFTLLGNTNFQYLGMVIFSQLLQLCPYEEHVERVKHVTELADLCSKGAKRADCGHTVLRVALDEVCKAPENAEKYPFHAECCAKPEAERYPCFVSHQLTEPGAVPAYTRPEPEQLCKHHDEHKDTFMLNYIYEVARRHPQVYAPAIITIARNFDAITHECCKDTATAGQCFTEKMPAHVKELKIVSAIQKHNCYVLKAFGERVLSAMKLIHTCQKYPAASFANVQEIVQSIAHLHKTCCSGDMMGCMIERLHLTTRTCEKKDRISKHLKDCCDKDVIERSACIVKMENDEKPADLSPQVREYLEGPDVCKHYADEKDLYLAKFSCDYAKRHPEFSLQLLLRVSKGYQDLLTKCCAEENSHDCLIKGEEALKKEIESSTTLLKTTCAAFEKLGPYSFQNELLVKYTRNIPQLTDESLLHITSGMTRIGQKCCKIPEEKQMPCSEGSLSLVIGEMCEKMPANFPNEKVTHCCSDTYGNQRPCFTALGPDEKYVPPKLSDDSFHFTDALCTASSEEDLNHKKQTFLIHLMKHKPDITEEQRTKVITDFLTMKEHCCKADNHAECFAVEGPKLIEKWAELLGVLPEVKIHV
;
A
#
# COMPACT_ATOMS: atom_id res chain seq x y z
N MET A 1 -20.21 -30.07 -5.91
CA MET A 1 -19.99 -29.50 -4.56
C MET A 1 -18.50 -29.49 -4.27
N PRO A 2 -17.82 -28.34 -4.44
CA PRO A 2 -16.64 -28.00 -3.67
C PRO A 2 -16.78 -26.55 -3.14
N SER A 3 -17.51 -26.34 -2.03
CA SER A 3 -17.58 -25.02 -1.35
C SER A 3 -17.05 -25.04 0.09
N SER A 4 -16.69 -26.22 0.62
CA SER A 4 -16.34 -26.39 2.04
C SER A 4 -14.92 -25.92 2.41
N ARG A 5 -13.94 -26.00 1.49
CA ARG A 5 -12.54 -25.59 1.76
C ARG A 5 -12.38 -24.07 1.93
N PHE A 6 -13.16 -23.26 1.21
CA PHE A 6 -13.08 -21.79 1.28
C PHE A 6 -13.71 -21.21 2.54
N VAL A 7 -14.83 -21.77 2.98
CA VAL A 7 -15.50 -21.35 4.22
C VAL A 7 -14.57 -21.58 5.43
N ARG A 8 -13.83 -22.71 5.44
CA ARG A 8 -12.83 -23.01 6.50
C ARG A 8 -11.61 -22.08 6.50
N LEU A 9 -11.13 -21.65 5.33
CA LEU A 9 -9.93 -20.79 5.22
C LEU A 9 -10.23 -19.32 5.53
N LEU A 10 -11.45 -18.86 5.26
CA LEU A 10 -11.82 -17.50 5.60
C LEU A 10 -11.90 -17.29 7.13
N PHE A 11 -12.05 -18.31 8.00
CA PHE A 11 -12.37 -18.05 9.41
C PHE A 11 -11.97 -19.10 10.50
N SER A 12 -10.86 -19.84 10.38
CA SER A 12 -10.36 -20.61 11.55
C SER A 12 -9.85 -19.69 12.70
N PRO A 13 -10.03 -20.07 13.99
CA PRO A 13 -9.59 -19.27 15.13
C PRO A 13 -8.08 -19.39 15.36
N GLY A 14 -7.39 -18.24 15.51
CA GLY A 14 -6.03 -18.18 16.04
C GLY A 14 -5.97 -18.50 17.54
N PRO A 15 -4.80 -18.89 18.08
CA PRO A 15 -4.69 -19.53 19.40
C PRO A 15 -4.88 -18.51 20.53
N LYS A 16 -5.85 -18.77 21.42
CA LYS A 16 -5.98 -18.05 22.70
C LYS A 16 -4.99 -18.62 23.72
N LYS A 17 -4.13 -17.77 24.27
CA LYS A 17 -3.41 -18.04 25.53
C LYS A 17 -4.40 -17.93 26.70
N SER A 18 -4.45 -18.95 27.54
CA SER A 18 -5.06 -18.89 28.88
C SER A 18 -4.09 -19.49 29.90
N THR A 19 -4.09 -18.90 31.09
CA THR A 19 -3.16 -19.04 32.21
C THR A 19 -3.31 -20.34 33.04
N ALA A 20 -2.21 -20.73 33.69
CA ALA A 20 -1.89 -21.94 34.49
C ALA A 20 -2.91 -22.31 35.61
N MET A 21 -2.99 -23.51 36.21
CA MET A 21 -2.00 -24.52 36.67
C MET A 21 -2.83 -25.75 37.17
N LYS A 22 -2.52 -27.05 36.99
CA LYS A 22 -1.58 -27.92 37.73
C LYS A 22 -1.75 -29.37 37.22
N TRP A 23 -0.81 -29.93 36.45
CA TRP A 23 -0.63 -31.38 36.24
C TRP A 23 0.82 -31.63 35.78
N VAL A 24 1.79 -31.46 36.69
CA VAL A 24 3.23 -31.47 36.34
C VAL A 24 3.81 -32.89 36.24
N THR A 25 3.10 -33.95 36.62
CA THR A 25 3.69 -35.30 36.66
C THR A 25 3.34 -36.19 35.46
N ILE A 26 2.37 -35.80 34.63
CA ILE A 26 1.98 -36.56 33.42
C ILE A 26 2.66 -36.01 32.15
N ILE A 27 3.09 -34.74 32.19
CA ILE A 27 3.70 -34.05 31.04
C ILE A 27 5.11 -34.58 30.71
N SER A 28 5.88 -35.06 31.68
CA SER A 28 7.24 -35.54 31.43
C SER A 28 7.32 -36.83 30.59
N PHE A 29 6.30 -37.70 30.66
CA PHE A 29 6.26 -38.93 29.87
C PHE A 29 5.68 -38.72 28.46
N VAL A 30 4.79 -37.73 28.28
CA VAL A 30 4.30 -37.34 26.95
C VAL A 30 5.39 -36.61 26.18
N ILE A 31 6.18 -35.75 26.85
CA ILE A 31 7.29 -35.03 26.19
C ILE A 31 8.36 -36.01 25.67
N LEU A 32 8.74 -37.06 26.40
CA LEU A 32 9.78 -37.97 25.89
C LEU A 32 9.32 -38.87 24.72
N LEU A 33 8.02 -39.19 24.62
CA LEU A 33 7.48 -39.93 23.46
C LEU A 33 7.16 -39.01 22.27
N SER A 34 6.85 -37.73 22.49
CA SER A 34 6.68 -36.74 21.42
C SER A 34 8.00 -36.31 20.77
N PHE A 35 9.15 -36.46 21.43
CA PHE A 35 10.45 -36.09 20.85
C PHE A 35 11.06 -37.17 19.93
N ALA A 36 10.53 -38.39 19.91
CA ALA A 36 10.91 -39.41 18.93
C ALA A 36 10.06 -39.36 17.65
N GLU A 37 8.80 -38.92 17.72
CA GLU A 37 7.94 -38.74 16.53
C GLU A 37 8.02 -37.33 15.91
N SER A 38 8.46 -36.31 16.65
CA SER A 38 8.56 -34.93 16.13
C SER A 38 9.76 -34.68 15.21
N ARG A 39 10.74 -35.60 15.11
CA ARG A 39 11.81 -35.53 14.09
C ARG A 39 11.42 -36.07 12.71
N ILE A 40 10.21 -36.62 12.56
CA ILE A 40 9.68 -37.10 11.27
C ILE A 40 8.66 -36.13 10.67
N LEU A 41 8.16 -35.15 11.44
CA LEU A 41 7.10 -34.22 11.00
C LEU A 41 7.57 -32.77 10.73
N HIS A 42 8.88 -32.50 10.70
CA HIS A 42 9.44 -31.21 10.26
C HIS A 42 10.31 -31.32 9.00
N LYS A 43 10.09 -32.36 8.19
CA LYS A 43 10.79 -32.57 6.92
C LYS A 43 9.82 -32.96 5.81
N ARG A 44 8.78 -32.14 5.60
CA ARG A 44 7.93 -32.18 4.39
C ARG A 44 6.98 -30.98 4.36
N ASP A 45 7.51 -29.85 3.90
CA ASP A 45 6.75 -28.81 3.17
C ASP A 45 7.71 -28.05 2.23
N HIS A 46 8.76 -28.75 1.77
CA HIS A 46 9.58 -28.28 0.66
C HIS A 46 8.95 -28.76 -0.64
N HIS A 47 8.66 -27.77 -1.49
CA HIS A 47 8.23 -27.87 -2.86
C HIS A 47 9.08 -28.86 -3.68
N GLU A 48 8.64 -30.10 -3.77
CA GLU A 48 8.99 -31.01 -4.86
C GLU A 48 7.72 -31.75 -5.31
N GLY A 49 7.30 -31.45 -6.53
CA GLY A 49 6.50 -32.32 -7.39
C GLY A 49 5.32 -33.07 -6.78
N HIS A 50 4.22 -32.37 -6.47
CA HIS A 50 2.88 -32.96 -6.43
C HIS A 50 1.85 -31.93 -6.92
N HIS A 51 1.76 -31.76 -8.23
CA HIS A 51 0.49 -31.43 -8.88
C HIS A 51 -0.17 -32.75 -9.26
N ASP A 52 -0.81 -33.37 -8.28
CA ASP A 52 -1.84 -34.39 -8.51
C ASP A 52 -2.76 -34.34 -7.28
N ASP A 53 -3.48 -33.22 -7.15
CA ASP A 53 -4.67 -33.13 -6.32
C ASP A 53 -5.84 -32.86 -7.28
N HIS A 54 -6.72 -33.85 -7.36
CA HIS A 54 -7.95 -33.84 -8.13
C HIS A 54 -8.80 -32.59 -7.82
N ASP A 55 -8.85 -31.61 -8.74
CA ASP A 55 -10.04 -30.81 -9.15
C ASP A 55 -9.69 -29.54 -9.98
N HIS A 56 -8.48 -29.43 -10.54
CA HIS A 56 -8.12 -28.35 -11.47
C HIS A 56 -7.75 -28.94 -12.83
N GLY A 57 -8.44 -28.51 -13.91
CA GLY A 57 -8.08 -28.85 -15.29
C GLY A 57 -6.62 -28.50 -15.61
N PRO A 58 -6.08 -28.93 -16.77
CA PRO A 58 -4.65 -28.88 -17.04
C PRO A 58 -4.13 -27.45 -16.86
N GLU A 59 -3.38 -27.19 -15.79
CA GLU A 59 -2.63 -25.95 -15.66
C GLU A 59 -1.64 -25.91 -16.80
N THR A 60 -1.99 -25.13 -17.82
CA THR A 60 -1.12 -24.90 -18.96
C THR A 60 0.10 -24.17 -18.44
N LYS A 61 1.21 -24.86 -18.21
CA LYS A 61 2.49 -24.22 -17.92
C LYS A 61 2.75 -23.21 -19.02
N LEU A 62 2.77 -21.93 -18.69
CA LEU A 62 3.04 -20.86 -19.66
C LEU A 62 4.54 -20.86 -19.98
N LEU A 63 4.92 -21.67 -20.96
CA LEU A 63 6.30 -21.79 -21.42
C LEU A 63 6.74 -20.53 -22.16
N VAL A 64 8.06 -20.36 -22.29
CA VAL A 64 8.67 -19.17 -22.91
C VAL A 64 8.10 -18.87 -24.32
N GLY A 65 7.90 -19.91 -25.13
CA GLY A 65 7.30 -19.79 -26.47
C GLY A 65 5.82 -19.40 -26.44
N ASN A 66 5.03 -19.90 -25.46
CA ASN A 66 3.62 -19.53 -25.33
C ASN A 66 3.47 -18.05 -24.97
N ILE A 67 4.31 -17.55 -24.07
CA ILE A 67 4.32 -16.14 -23.67
C ILE A 67 4.76 -15.25 -24.83
N PHE A 68 5.76 -15.66 -25.62
CA PHE A 68 6.17 -14.92 -26.81
C PHE A 68 5.03 -14.78 -27.82
N THR A 69 4.32 -15.87 -28.13
CA THR A 69 3.15 -15.84 -29.01
C THR A 69 2.06 -14.91 -28.48
N LEU A 70 1.82 -14.92 -27.16
CA LEU A 70 0.80 -14.10 -26.52
C LEU A 70 1.13 -12.60 -26.55
N LEU A 71 2.40 -12.24 -26.33
CA LEU A 71 2.83 -10.84 -26.19
C LEU A 71 3.26 -10.20 -27.52
N GLY A 72 3.74 -11.01 -28.47
CA GLY A 72 4.50 -10.55 -29.61
C GLY A 72 5.90 -10.06 -29.23
N ASN A 73 6.73 -9.81 -30.24
CA ASN A 73 8.15 -9.49 -30.06
C ASN A 73 8.40 -8.30 -29.13
N THR A 74 7.79 -7.15 -29.41
CA THR A 74 8.05 -5.90 -28.67
C THR A 74 7.68 -5.99 -27.20
N ASN A 75 6.48 -6.48 -26.86
CA ASN A 75 6.08 -6.62 -25.45
C ASN A 75 6.86 -7.72 -24.73
N PHE A 76 7.32 -8.75 -25.44
CA PHE A 76 8.20 -9.76 -24.85
C PHE A 76 9.57 -9.17 -24.48
N GLN A 77 10.15 -8.32 -25.35
CA GLN A 77 11.37 -7.58 -25.03
C GLN A 77 11.18 -6.67 -23.81
N TYR A 78 10.04 -5.97 -23.73
CA TYR A 78 9.68 -5.17 -22.56
C TYR A 78 9.57 -6.00 -21.29
N LEU A 79 8.95 -7.19 -21.35
CA LEU A 79 8.87 -8.11 -20.23
C LEU A 79 10.27 -8.54 -19.79
N GLY A 80 11.14 -8.93 -20.73
CA GLY A 80 12.53 -9.28 -20.44
C GLY A 80 13.28 -8.13 -19.76
N MET A 81 13.12 -6.91 -20.27
CA MET A 81 13.76 -5.72 -19.70
C MET A 81 13.31 -5.49 -18.25
N VAL A 82 12.01 -5.62 -17.95
CA VAL A 82 11.53 -5.53 -16.57
C VAL A 82 12.18 -6.61 -15.70
N ILE A 83 12.14 -7.89 -16.11
CA ILE A 83 12.65 -9.01 -15.31
C ILE A 83 14.12 -8.79 -14.95
N PHE A 84 14.98 -8.51 -15.93
CA PHE A 84 16.40 -8.35 -15.65
C PHE A 84 16.70 -7.09 -14.83
N SER A 85 16.02 -5.98 -15.11
CA SER A 85 16.19 -4.74 -14.34
C SER A 85 15.80 -4.87 -12.87
N GLN A 86 14.80 -5.71 -12.56
CA GLN A 86 14.37 -5.98 -11.19
C GLN A 86 15.27 -6.99 -10.49
N LEU A 87 15.83 -7.97 -11.21
CA LEU A 87 16.78 -8.95 -10.65
C LEU A 87 18.16 -8.35 -10.38
N LEU A 88 18.66 -7.50 -11.28
CA LEU A 88 20.01 -6.94 -11.26
C LEU A 88 19.93 -5.41 -11.37
N GLN A 89 19.43 -4.75 -10.32
CA GLN A 89 19.12 -3.31 -10.32
C GLN A 89 20.33 -2.39 -10.56
N LEU A 90 21.54 -2.84 -10.26
CA LEU A 90 22.79 -2.10 -10.49
C LEU A 90 23.47 -2.36 -11.86
N CYS A 91 22.98 -3.31 -12.65
CA CYS A 91 23.60 -3.72 -13.89
C CYS A 91 23.31 -2.67 -14.99
N PRO A 92 24.31 -2.29 -15.80
CA PRO A 92 24.17 -1.30 -16.87
C PRO A 92 23.07 -1.64 -17.88
N TYR A 93 22.54 -0.62 -18.56
CA TYR A 93 21.46 -0.76 -19.53
C TYR A 93 21.86 -1.68 -20.70
N GLU A 94 23.07 -1.51 -21.23
CA GLU A 94 23.58 -2.22 -22.40
C GLU A 94 23.68 -3.73 -22.14
N GLU A 95 24.09 -4.11 -20.93
CA GLU A 95 24.15 -5.51 -20.49
C GLU A 95 22.75 -6.15 -20.41
N HIS A 96 21.73 -5.38 -20.01
CA HIS A 96 20.35 -5.85 -20.04
C HIS A 96 19.82 -6.03 -21.46
N VAL A 97 20.17 -5.12 -22.38
CA VAL A 97 19.75 -5.21 -23.80
C VAL A 97 20.24 -6.50 -24.43
N GLU A 98 21.49 -6.91 -24.17
CA GLU A 98 22.05 -8.17 -24.67
C GLU A 98 21.29 -9.39 -24.12
N ARG A 99 21.03 -9.42 -22.80
CA ARG A 99 20.26 -10.51 -22.15
C ARG A 99 18.84 -10.60 -22.70
N VAL A 100 18.18 -9.45 -22.88
CA VAL A 100 16.84 -9.36 -23.48
C VAL A 100 16.86 -9.92 -24.90
N LYS A 101 17.86 -9.57 -25.70
CA LYS A 101 18.02 -10.09 -27.06
C LYS A 101 18.14 -11.61 -27.07
N HIS A 102 19.03 -12.18 -26.26
CA HIS A 102 19.22 -13.64 -26.19
C HIS A 102 17.94 -14.39 -25.80
N VAL A 103 17.25 -13.92 -24.76
CA VAL A 103 16.00 -14.55 -24.31
C VAL A 103 14.88 -14.39 -25.33
N THR A 104 14.83 -13.26 -26.04
CA THR A 104 13.84 -13.01 -27.11
C THR A 104 14.07 -13.93 -28.31
N GLU A 105 15.31 -14.09 -28.76
CA GLU A 105 15.66 -15.00 -29.85
C GLU A 105 15.31 -16.46 -29.52
N LEU A 106 15.61 -16.90 -28.29
CA LEU A 106 15.19 -18.22 -27.82
C LEU A 106 13.66 -18.35 -27.82
N ALA A 107 12.95 -17.35 -27.29
CA ALA A 107 11.50 -17.37 -27.19
C ALA A 107 10.82 -17.44 -28.57
N ASP A 108 11.33 -16.68 -29.55
CA ASP A 108 10.88 -16.72 -30.95
C ASP A 108 11.08 -18.12 -31.56
N LEU A 109 12.27 -18.71 -31.40
CA LEU A 109 12.55 -20.09 -31.86
C LEU A 109 11.58 -21.10 -31.24
N CYS A 110 11.35 -21.01 -29.92
CA CYS A 110 10.43 -21.90 -29.23
C CYS A 110 8.97 -21.70 -29.67
N SER A 111 8.55 -20.46 -29.94
CA SER A 111 7.21 -20.15 -30.47
C SER A 111 6.95 -20.77 -31.85
N LYS A 112 8.02 -20.99 -32.62
CA LYS A 112 8.02 -21.63 -33.94
C LYS A 112 8.19 -23.16 -33.89
N GLY A 113 8.13 -23.76 -32.70
CA GLY A 113 8.15 -25.22 -32.52
C GLY A 113 9.54 -25.85 -32.46
N ALA A 114 10.59 -25.06 -32.16
CA ALA A 114 11.93 -25.62 -31.96
C ALA A 114 11.95 -26.68 -30.83
N LYS A 115 12.59 -27.81 -31.10
CA LYS A 115 12.74 -28.92 -30.13
C LYS A 115 14.04 -28.78 -29.34
N ARG A 116 14.10 -27.79 -28.45
CA ARG A 116 15.22 -27.58 -27.52
C ARG A 116 14.76 -27.80 -26.08
N ALA A 117 15.66 -28.21 -25.20
CA ALA A 117 15.34 -28.45 -23.79
C ALA A 117 14.83 -27.16 -23.09
N ASP A 118 15.43 -26.02 -23.41
CA ASP A 118 15.06 -24.70 -22.90
C ASP A 118 13.69 -24.21 -23.36
N CYS A 119 13.14 -24.75 -24.46
CA CYS A 119 11.75 -24.48 -24.84
C CYS A 119 10.72 -25.08 -23.87
N GLY A 120 11.13 -26.04 -23.03
CA GLY A 120 10.33 -26.58 -21.93
C GLY A 120 10.34 -25.71 -20.66
N HIS A 121 11.07 -24.60 -20.66
CA HIS A 121 11.21 -23.73 -19.49
C HIS A 121 10.21 -22.55 -19.50
N THR A 122 9.91 -22.04 -18.32
CA THR A 122 9.16 -20.78 -18.15
C THR A 122 10.05 -19.58 -18.48
N VAL A 123 9.45 -18.42 -18.75
CA VAL A 123 10.19 -17.17 -19.00
C VAL A 123 11.14 -16.85 -17.85
N LEU A 124 10.67 -16.99 -16.59
CA LEU A 124 11.48 -16.73 -15.41
C LEU A 124 12.68 -17.67 -15.32
N ARG A 125 12.48 -18.97 -15.58
CA ARG A 125 13.57 -19.94 -15.56
C ARG A 125 14.63 -19.61 -16.61
N VAL A 126 14.21 -19.29 -17.83
CA VAL A 126 15.11 -18.87 -18.91
C VAL A 126 15.90 -17.61 -18.51
N ALA A 127 15.24 -16.61 -17.95
CA ALA A 127 15.90 -15.39 -17.49
C ALA A 127 16.93 -15.66 -16.37
N LEU A 128 16.58 -16.49 -15.39
CA LEU A 128 17.52 -16.86 -14.33
C LEU A 128 18.70 -17.68 -14.83
N ASP A 129 18.48 -18.58 -15.78
CA ASP A 129 19.58 -19.30 -16.43
C ASP A 129 20.52 -18.34 -17.17
N GLU A 130 19.97 -17.31 -17.82
CA GLU A 130 20.77 -16.27 -18.47
C GLU A 130 21.57 -15.44 -17.44
N VAL A 131 20.96 -15.04 -16.33
CA VAL A 131 21.65 -14.34 -15.23
C VAL A 131 22.78 -15.20 -14.65
N CYS A 132 22.56 -16.50 -14.47
CA CYS A 132 23.52 -17.40 -13.85
C CYS A 132 24.67 -17.85 -14.76
N LYS A 133 24.57 -17.64 -16.08
CA LYS A 133 25.66 -17.92 -17.03
C LYS A 133 26.72 -16.82 -17.09
N ALA A 134 26.42 -15.62 -16.63
CA ALA A 134 27.28 -14.44 -16.70
C ALA A 134 28.16 -14.35 -15.43
N PRO A 135 29.41 -14.87 -15.46
CA PRO A 135 30.29 -14.90 -14.28
C PRO A 135 30.67 -13.49 -13.79
N GLU A 136 30.66 -12.48 -14.67
CA GLU A 136 30.92 -11.07 -14.32
C GLU A 136 29.89 -10.50 -13.34
N ASN A 137 28.71 -11.13 -13.23
CA ASN A 137 27.72 -10.75 -12.22
C ASN A 137 28.21 -11.04 -10.80
N ALA A 138 29.08 -12.03 -10.58
CA ALA A 138 29.59 -12.35 -9.25
C ALA A 138 30.45 -11.22 -8.66
N GLU A 139 31.12 -10.43 -9.51
CA GLU A 139 31.89 -9.26 -9.08
C GLU A 139 30.97 -8.10 -8.66
N LYS A 140 29.82 -7.94 -9.33
CA LYS A 140 28.86 -6.86 -9.08
C LYS A 140 27.85 -7.21 -7.98
N TYR A 141 27.57 -8.50 -7.79
CA TYR A 141 26.53 -9.01 -6.90
C TYR A 141 27.08 -10.13 -6.02
N PRO A 142 27.43 -9.85 -4.75
CA PRO A 142 27.99 -10.86 -3.84
C PRO A 142 27.09 -12.08 -3.63
N PHE A 143 25.77 -11.91 -3.77
CA PHE A 143 24.78 -12.97 -3.63
C PHE A 143 24.61 -13.85 -4.88
N HIS A 144 25.17 -13.46 -6.03
CA HIS A 144 24.91 -14.13 -7.31
C HIS A 144 25.30 -15.61 -7.29
N ALA A 145 26.53 -15.91 -6.84
CA ALA A 145 27.03 -17.28 -6.78
C ALA A 145 26.19 -18.13 -5.82
N GLU A 146 25.81 -17.58 -4.66
CA GLU A 146 24.94 -18.28 -3.69
C GLU A 146 23.57 -18.57 -4.31
N CYS A 147 22.92 -17.56 -4.89
CA CYS A 147 21.58 -17.72 -5.46
C CYS A 147 21.58 -18.67 -6.66
N CYS A 148 22.58 -18.60 -7.54
CA CYS A 148 22.68 -19.48 -8.70
C CYS A 148 22.93 -20.95 -8.35
N ALA A 149 23.57 -21.21 -7.20
CA ALA A 149 23.75 -22.55 -6.65
C ALA A 149 22.48 -23.14 -6.01
N LYS A 150 21.45 -22.31 -5.73
CA LYS A 150 20.17 -22.79 -5.17
C LYS A 150 19.43 -23.68 -6.17
N PRO A 151 18.62 -24.64 -5.66
CA PRO A 151 17.62 -25.34 -6.46
C PRO A 151 16.69 -24.37 -7.18
N GLU A 152 16.07 -24.80 -8.28
CA GLU A 152 15.22 -23.94 -9.12
C GLU A 152 14.13 -23.20 -8.35
N ALA A 153 13.43 -23.90 -7.45
CA ALA A 153 12.36 -23.34 -6.63
C ALA A 153 12.85 -22.25 -5.65
N GLU A 154 14.11 -22.30 -5.24
CA GLU A 154 14.71 -21.37 -4.27
C GLU A 154 15.52 -20.26 -4.94
N ARG A 155 15.91 -20.44 -6.21
CA ARG A 155 16.76 -19.51 -6.95
C ARG A 155 16.11 -18.13 -7.06
N TYR A 156 14.87 -18.05 -7.56
CA TYR A 156 14.19 -16.75 -7.69
C TYR A 156 13.95 -16.05 -6.34
N PRO A 157 13.39 -16.73 -5.31
CA PRO A 157 13.29 -16.15 -3.97
C PRO A 157 14.60 -15.61 -3.41
N CYS A 158 15.73 -16.28 -3.69
CA CYS A 158 17.04 -15.78 -3.30
C CYS A 158 17.34 -14.41 -3.92
N PHE A 159 17.19 -14.26 -5.25
CA PHE A 159 17.38 -12.96 -5.92
C PHE A 159 16.42 -11.88 -5.39
N VAL A 160 15.16 -12.23 -5.15
CA VAL A 160 14.15 -11.32 -4.60
C VAL A 160 14.55 -10.78 -3.22
N SER A 161 15.15 -11.61 -2.37
CA SER A 161 15.60 -11.21 -1.03
C SER A 161 16.72 -10.16 -1.03
N HIS A 162 17.38 -9.96 -2.18
CA HIS A 162 18.44 -8.97 -2.37
C HIS A 162 18.00 -7.73 -3.17
N GLN A 163 16.70 -7.56 -3.43
CA GLN A 163 16.19 -6.35 -4.07
C GLN A 163 16.48 -5.10 -3.24
N LEU A 164 16.94 -4.05 -3.91
CA LEU A 164 17.23 -2.75 -3.33
C LEU A 164 15.93 -1.93 -3.28
N THR A 165 15.32 -1.84 -2.10
CA THR A 165 14.07 -1.11 -1.89
C THR A 165 14.24 0.25 -1.22
N GLU A 166 15.42 0.54 -0.70
CA GLU A 166 15.71 1.77 0.03
C GLU A 166 15.88 2.99 -0.90
N PRO A 167 15.43 4.19 -0.49
CA PRO A 167 15.69 5.42 -1.23
C PRO A 167 17.20 5.63 -1.45
N GLY A 168 17.59 5.97 -2.68
CA GLY A 168 18.98 6.25 -3.03
C GLY A 168 19.87 5.00 -3.25
N ALA A 169 19.35 3.79 -3.05
CA ALA A 169 20.10 2.55 -3.32
C ALA A 169 20.41 2.33 -4.82
N VAL A 170 19.62 2.94 -5.69
CA VAL A 170 19.88 3.05 -7.13
C VAL A 170 20.23 4.51 -7.44
N PRO A 171 21.24 4.79 -8.30
CA PRO A 171 21.59 6.15 -8.70
C PRO A 171 20.38 6.97 -9.13
N ALA A 172 20.36 8.26 -8.75
CA ALA A 172 19.28 9.16 -9.13
C ALA A 172 19.15 9.23 -10.65
N TYR A 173 17.90 9.21 -11.15
CA TYR A 173 17.64 9.38 -12.58
C TYR A 173 17.70 10.87 -12.94
N THR A 174 18.61 11.23 -13.82
CA THR A 174 18.64 12.56 -14.43
C THR A 174 17.78 12.53 -15.69
N ARG A 175 16.66 13.26 -15.66
CA ARG A 175 15.81 13.38 -16.84
C ARG A 175 16.57 14.18 -17.91
N PRO A 176 16.68 13.69 -19.16
CA PRO A 176 17.22 14.47 -20.26
C PRO A 176 16.37 15.72 -20.55
N GLU A 177 16.98 16.72 -21.19
CA GLU A 177 16.26 17.92 -21.61
C GLU A 177 15.13 17.59 -22.60
N PRO A 178 14.01 18.35 -22.61
CA PRO A 178 12.86 18.08 -23.47
C PRO A 178 13.21 17.86 -24.94
N GLU A 179 14.11 18.66 -25.51
CA GLU A 179 14.53 18.55 -26.91
C GLU A 179 15.28 17.24 -27.17
N GLN A 180 16.10 16.80 -26.22
CA GLN A 180 16.81 15.51 -26.30
C GLN A 180 15.84 14.34 -26.18
N LEU A 181 14.85 14.43 -25.29
CA LEU A 181 13.78 13.43 -25.17
C LEU A 181 13.02 13.31 -26.49
N CYS A 182 12.61 14.43 -27.08
CA CYS A 182 11.85 14.44 -28.34
C CYS A 182 12.68 13.90 -29.51
N LYS A 183 13.94 14.31 -29.63
CA LYS A 183 14.84 13.79 -30.65
C LYS A 183 15.04 12.28 -30.52
N HIS A 184 15.30 11.79 -29.29
CA HIS A 184 15.51 10.36 -29.06
C HIS A 184 14.25 9.52 -29.32
N HIS A 185 13.07 10.07 -28.99
CA HIS A 185 11.78 9.44 -29.28
C HIS A 185 11.51 9.31 -30.79
N ASP A 186 11.82 10.36 -31.56
CA ASP A 186 11.62 10.38 -33.02
C ASP A 186 12.61 9.45 -33.74
N GLU A 187 13.90 9.52 -33.37
CA GLU A 187 14.97 8.79 -34.08
C GLU A 187 15.10 7.32 -33.63
N HIS A 188 14.81 7.00 -32.36
CA HIS A 188 15.11 5.70 -31.74
C HIS A 188 14.02 5.19 -30.79
N LYS A 189 12.75 5.28 -31.22
CA LYS A 189 11.57 4.95 -30.39
C LYS A 189 11.69 3.67 -29.55
N ASP A 190 12.11 2.55 -30.14
CA ASP A 190 12.19 1.27 -29.42
C ASP A 190 13.24 1.29 -28.29
N THR A 191 14.40 1.91 -28.54
CA THR A 191 15.49 2.03 -27.55
C THR A 191 15.10 3.02 -26.46
N PHE A 192 14.44 4.12 -26.83
CA PHE A 192 13.86 5.09 -25.90
C PHE A 192 12.89 4.41 -24.91
N MET A 193 11.98 3.59 -25.43
CA MET A 193 11.00 2.88 -24.60
C MET A 193 11.64 1.83 -23.68
N LEU A 194 12.60 1.05 -24.21
CA LEU A 194 13.34 0.08 -23.41
C LEU A 194 14.13 0.75 -22.28
N ASN A 195 14.78 1.89 -22.55
CA ASN A 195 15.52 2.65 -21.54
C ASN A 195 14.60 3.18 -20.44
N TYR A 196 13.43 3.72 -20.81
CA TYR A 196 12.44 4.15 -19.82
C TYR A 196 11.97 2.99 -18.92
N ILE A 197 11.68 1.82 -19.51
CA ILE A 197 11.28 0.62 -18.77
C ILE A 197 12.40 0.16 -17.83
N TYR A 198 13.66 0.15 -18.29
CA TYR A 198 14.83 -0.15 -17.47
C TYR A 198 14.89 0.75 -16.22
N GLU A 199 14.82 2.07 -16.41
CA GLU A 199 14.94 3.03 -15.30
C GLU A 199 13.76 2.96 -14.32
N VAL A 200 12.54 2.70 -14.80
CA VAL A 200 11.38 2.49 -13.93
C VAL A 200 11.48 1.15 -13.19
N ALA A 201 11.76 0.05 -13.89
CA ALA A 201 11.77 -1.28 -13.31
C ALA A 201 12.83 -1.42 -12.20
N ARG A 202 14.05 -0.93 -12.43
CA ARG A 202 15.13 -1.01 -11.43
C ARG A 202 14.89 -0.17 -10.18
N ARG A 203 14.00 0.84 -10.23
CA ARG A 203 13.61 1.67 -9.05
C ARG A 203 12.33 1.19 -8.39
N HIS A 204 11.60 0.29 -9.04
CA HIS A 204 10.33 -0.25 -8.58
C HIS A 204 10.32 -1.79 -8.68
N PRO A 205 11.24 -2.48 -7.97
CA PRO A 205 11.43 -3.93 -8.13
C PRO A 205 10.25 -4.78 -7.65
N GLN A 206 9.31 -4.18 -6.91
CA GLN A 206 8.10 -4.82 -6.40
C GLN A 206 6.84 -4.50 -7.21
N VAL A 207 6.96 -3.84 -8.37
CA VAL A 207 5.84 -3.58 -9.27
C VAL A 207 5.82 -4.64 -10.37
N TYR A 208 4.69 -5.32 -10.55
CA TYR A 208 4.55 -6.36 -11.56
C TYR A 208 4.70 -5.81 -12.99
N ALA A 209 5.28 -6.61 -13.89
CA ALA A 209 5.72 -6.15 -15.21
C ALA A 209 4.64 -5.48 -16.07
N PRO A 210 3.41 -6.03 -16.24
CA PRO A 210 2.39 -5.35 -17.03
C PRO A 210 2.01 -3.93 -16.53
N ALA A 211 2.13 -3.65 -15.23
CA ALA A 211 1.94 -2.27 -14.74
C ALA A 211 3.07 -1.35 -15.22
N ILE A 212 4.33 -1.78 -15.14
CA ILE A 212 5.47 -1.00 -15.65
C ILE A 212 5.33 -0.74 -17.16
N ILE A 213 4.94 -1.76 -17.93
CA ILE A 213 4.75 -1.63 -19.38
C ILE A 213 3.58 -0.68 -19.70
N THR A 214 2.48 -0.74 -18.94
CA THR A 214 1.36 0.21 -19.09
C THR A 214 1.79 1.64 -18.78
N ILE A 215 2.58 1.85 -17.72
CA ILE A 215 3.17 3.15 -17.38
C ILE A 215 4.10 3.62 -18.52
N ALA A 216 4.89 2.73 -19.11
CA ALA A 216 5.71 3.10 -20.26
C ALA A 216 4.85 3.55 -21.46
N ARG A 217 3.76 2.84 -21.80
CA ARG A 217 2.84 3.27 -22.87
C ARG A 217 2.21 4.64 -22.61
N ASN A 218 1.84 4.94 -21.37
CA ASN A 218 1.33 6.26 -20.99
C ASN A 218 2.40 7.35 -21.19
N PHE A 219 3.66 7.04 -20.85
CA PHE A 219 4.79 7.95 -21.09
C PHE A 219 5.06 8.16 -22.59
N ASP A 220 4.97 7.11 -23.41
CA ASP A 220 5.07 7.20 -24.87
C ASP A 220 4.01 8.17 -25.42
N ALA A 221 2.76 8.04 -24.97
CA ALA A 221 1.67 8.91 -25.38
C ALA A 221 1.90 10.38 -24.98
N ILE A 222 2.37 10.63 -23.74
CA ILE A 222 2.73 11.97 -23.27
C ILE A 222 3.86 12.55 -24.11
N THR A 223 4.90 11.76 -24.37
CA THR A 223 6.07 12.17 -25.16
C THR A 223 5.65 12.53 -26.58
N HIS A 224 4.89 11.65 -27.24
CA HIS A 224 4.35 11.91 -28.57
C HIS A 224 3.49 13.18 -28.61
N GLU A 225 2.70 13.46 -27.57
CA GLU A 225 1.90 14.68 -27.51
C GLU A 225 2.76 15.93 -27.32
N CYS A 226 3.68 15.92 -26.35
CA CYS A 226 4.51 17.07 -26.01
C CYS A 226 5.56 17.39 -27.07
N CYS A 227 6.00 16.39 -27.84
CA CYS A 227 7.04 16.55 -28.86
C CYS A 227 6.52 17.01 -30.22
N LYS A 228 5.21 17.25 -30.37
CA LYS A 228 4.62 17.84 -31.60
C LYS A 228 5.16 19.24 -31.88
N ASP A 229 5.49 19.99 -30.83
CA ASP A 229 6.13 21.30 -30.91
C ASP A 229 7.27 21.35 -29.88
N THR A 230 8.49 21.20 -30.35
CA THR A 230 9.69 21.20 -29.51
C THR A 230 9.86 22.52 -28.74
N ALA A 231 9.32 23.64 -29.24
CA ALA A 231 9.41 24.93 -28.54
C ALA A 231 8.58 24.98 -27.25
N THR A 232 7.52 24.18 -27.15
CA THR A 232 6.62 24.12 -25.98
C THR A 232 6.73 22.82 -25.19
N ALA A 233 7.58 21.88 -25.65
CA ALA A 233 7.76 20.56 -25.04
C ALA A 233 8.08 20.64 -23.53
N GLY A 234 9.00 21.52 -23.12
CA GLY A 234 9.37 21.67 -21.71
C GLY A 234 8.20 22.04 -20.79
N GLN A 235 7.34 22.97 -21.24
CA GLN A 235 6.13 23.34 -20.51
C GLN A 235 5.13 22.17 -20.46
N CYS A 236 4.92 21.49 -21.59
CA CYS A 236 4.01 20.34 -21.68
C CYS A 236 4.44 19.20 -20.73
N PHE A 237 5.74 18.84 -20.70
CA PHE A 237 6.24 17.83 -19.78
C PHE A 237 6.11 18.26 -18.32
N THR A 238 6.37 19.54 -18.02
CA THR A 238 6.21 20.09 -16.66
C THR A 238 4.77 19.93 -16.17
N GLU A 239 3.79 20.11 -17.06
CA GLU A 239 2.37 19.96 -16.75
C GLU A 239 1.94 18.49 -16.59
N LYS A 240 2.33 17.60 -17.51
CA LYS A 240 1.81 16.22 -17.58
C LYS A 240 2.55 15.21 -16.69
N MET A 241 3.85 15.39 -16.49
CA MET A 241 4.67 14.41 -15.74
C MET A 241 4.29 14.22 -14.27
N PRO A 242 3.84 15.24 -13.51
CA PRO A 242 3.40 15.03 -12.13
C PRO A 242 2.28 14.00 -12.00
N ALA A 243 1.28 14.04 -12.89
CA ALA A 243 0.18 13.06 -12.91
C ALA A 243 0.68 11.66 -13.28
N HIS A 244 1.57 11.58 -14.27
CA HIS A 244 2.21 10.33 -14.70
C HIS A 244 3.00 9.63 -13.58
N VAL A 245 3.88 10.37 -12.90
CA VAL A 245 4.66 9.85 -11.76
C VAL A 245 3.74 9.45 -10.60
N LYS A 246 2.66 10.21 -10.37
CA LYS A 246 1.66 9.90 -9.35
C LYS A 246 0.96 8.57 -9.62
N GLU A 247 0.67 8.24 -10.87
CA GLU A 247 0.06 6.96 -11.24
C GLU A 247 0.92 5.76 -10.81
N LEU A 248 2.21 5.79 -11.15
CA LEU A 248 3.18 4.76 -10.74
C LEU A 248 3.25 4.62 -9.21
N LYS A 249 3.34 5.75 -8.49
CA LYS A 249 3.37 5.77 -7.02
C LYS A 249 2.11 5.14 -6.42
N ILE A 250 0.93 5.40 -7.00
CA ILE A 250 -0.34 4.82 -6.52
C ILE A 250 -0.35 3.30 -6.72
N VAL A 251 0.08 2.79 -7.87
CA VAL A 251 0.14 1.34 -8.13
C VAL A 251 1.04 0.65 -7.10
N SER A 252 2.23 1.22 -6.85
CA SER A 252 3.15 0.71 -5.84
C SER A 252 2.57 0.78 -4.43
N ALA A 253 1.96 1.91 -4.05
CA ALA A 253 1.36 2.10 -2.73
C ALA A 253 0.21 1.12 -2.46
N ILE A 254 -0.66 0.86 -3.45
CA ILE A 254 -1.75 -0.11 -3.32
C ILE A 254 -1.20 -1.53 -3.13
N GLN A 255 -0.17 -1.92 -3.89
CA GLN A 255 0.45 -3.22 -3.74
C GLN A 255 1.07 -3.39 -2.34
N LYS A 256 1.89 -2.41 -1.91
CA LYS A 256 2.49 -2.41 -0.57
C LYS A 256 1.44 -2.46 0.52
N HIS A 257 0.36 -1.68 0.40
CA HIS A 257 -0.73 -1.70 1.36
C HIS A 257 -1.43 -3.06 1.45
N ASN A 258 -1.67 -3.74 0.33
CA ASN A 258 -2.24 -5.08 0.37
C ASN A 258 -1.30 -6.09 1.04
N CYS A 259 0.02 -5.96 0.84
CA CYS A 259 1.01 -6.79 1.51
C CYS A 259 1.11 -6.49 3.00
N TYR A 260 1.05 -5.22 3.39
CA TYR A 260 0.91 -4.80 4.78
C TYR A 260 -0.34 -5.44 5.41
N VAL A 261 -1.51 -5.34 4.75
CA VAL A 261 -2.75 -5.93 5.28
C VAL A 261 -2.61 -7.45 5.43
N LEU A 262 -2.05 -8.13 4.42
CA LEU A 262 -1.81 -9.57 4.46
C LEU A 262 -0.88 -9.97 5.60
N LYS A 263 0.22 -9.24 5.80
CA LYS A 263 1.25 -9.51 6.81
C LYS A 263 0.75 -9.21 8.23
N ALA A 264 0.10 -8.06 8.42
CA ALA A 264 -0.31 -7.58 9.75
C ALA A 264 -1.62 -8.21 10.22
N PHE A 265 -2.58 -8.47 9.32
CA PHE A 265 -3.94 -8.92 9.68
C PHE A 265 -4.34 -10.26 9.06
N GLY A 266 -3.50 -10.85 8.20
CA GLY A 266 -3.71 -12.17 7.62
C GLY A 266 -4.61 -12.18 6.37
N GLU A 267 -4.60 -13.33 5.69
CA GLU A 267 -5.36 -13.57 4.45
C GLU A 267 -6.86 -13.36 4.62
N ARG A 268 -7.41 -13.72 5.79
CA ARG A 268 -8.83 -13.54 6.10
C ARG A 268 -9.27 -12.10 5.93
N VAL A 269 -8.53 -11.16 6.51
CA VAL A 269 -8.87 -9.73 6.46
C VAL A 269 -8.67 -9.18 5.05
N LEU A 270 -7.60 -9.60 4.37
CA LEU A 270 -7.39 -9.25 2.97
C LEU A 270 -8.59 -9.74 2.12
N SER A 271 -9.01 -10.99 2.28
CA SER A 271 -10.11 -11.59 1.53
C SER A 271 -11.44 -10.88 1.78
N ALA A 272 -11.75 -10.53 3.04
CA ALA A 272 -12.94 -9.75 3.38
C ALA A 272 -12.92 -8.35 2.72
N MET A 273 -11.77 -7.67 2.73
CA MET A 273 -11.60 -6.39 2.04
C MET A 273 -11.80 -6.53 0.52
N LYS A 274 -11.25 -7.58 -0.09
CA LYS A 274 -11.41 -7.84 -1.53
C LYS A 274 -12.84 -8.27 -1.88
N LEU A 275 -13.53 -8.98 -0.99
CA LEU A 275 -14.95 -9.32 -1.12
C LEU A 275 -15.80 -8.06 -1.21
N ILE A 276 -15.70 -7.18 -0.21
CA ILE A 276 -16.45 -5.92 -0.17
C ILE A 276 -16.17 -5.09 -1.42
N HIS A 277 -14.89 -4.94 -1.80
CA HIS A 277 -14.51 -4.20 -3.00
C HIS A 277 -15.10 -4.81 -4.27
N THR A 278 -15.06 -6.14 -4.42
CA THR A 278 -15.58 -6.85 -5.59
C THR A 278 -17.11 -6.76 -5.65
N CYS A 279 -17.78 -6.80 -4.49
CA CYS A 279 -19.24 -6.63 -4.38
C CYS A 279 -19.66 -5.20 -4.74
N GLN A 280 -18.93 -4.17 -4.31
CA GLN A 280 -19.17 -2.79 -4.75
C GLN A 280 -18.91 -2.61 -6.25
N LYS A 281 -17.87 -3.25 -6.79
CA LYS A 281 -17.48 -3.10 -8.20
C LYS A 281 -18.44 -3.80 -9.15
N TYR A 282 -18.93 -4.99 -8.77
CA TYR A 282 -19.81 -5.84 -9.57
C TYR A 282 -21.11 -6.16 -8.83
N PRO A 283 -21.96 -5.16 -8.54
CA PRO A 283 -23.13 -5.35 -7.68
C PRO A 283 -24.18 -6.30 -8.26
N ALA A 284 -24.29 -6.39 -9.60
CA ALA A 284 -25.18 -7.32 -10.28
C ALA A 284 -24.66 -8.78 -10.32
N ALA A 285 -23.37 -9.02 -10.03
CA ALA A 285 -22.81 -10.37 -10.08
C ALA A 285 -23.36 -11.26 -8.96
N SER A 286 -23.56 -12.54 -9.25
CA SER A 286 -23.95 -13.52 -8.22
C SER A 286 -22.85 -13.66 -7.16
N PHE A 287 -23.23 -14.00 -5.92
CA PHE A 287 -22.25 -14.21 -4.84
C PHE A 287 -21.22 -15.29 -5.20
N ALA A 288 -21.62 -16.34 -5.91
CA ALA A 288 -20.71 -17.39 -6.36
C ALA A 288 -19.64 -16.87 -7.34
N ASN A 289 -20.01 -16.03 -8.31
CA ASN A 289 -19.06 -15.41 -9.24
C ASN A 289 -18.10 -14.49 -8.48
N VAL A 290 -18.62 -13.69 -7.54
CA VAL A 290 -17.78 -12.82 -6.70
C VAL A 290 -16.80 -13.64 -5.87
N GLN A 291 -17.26 -14.71 -5.25
CA GLN A 291 -16.44 -15.56 -4.39
C GLN A 291 -15.25 -16.17 -5.15
N GLU A 292 -15.48 -16.67 -6.37
CA GLU A 292 -14.43 -17.21 -7.24
C GLU A 292 -13.37 -16.15 -7.59
N ILE A 293 -13.81 -14.93 -7.91
CA ILE A 293 -12.91 -13.80 -8.19
C ILE A 293 -12.08 -13.47 -6.94
N VAL A 294 -12.73 -13.37 -5.77
CA VAL A 294 -12.05 -13.03 -4.51
C VAL A 294 -11.01 -14.06 -4.11
N GLN A 295 -11.30 -15.36 -4.29
CA GLN A 295 -10.34 -16.45 -4.08
C GLN A 295 -9.09 -16.26 -4.93
N SER A 296 -9.29 -16.02 -6.22
CA SER A 296 -8.20 -15.81 -7.18
C SER A 296 -7.42 -14.53 -6.84
N ILE A 297 -8.09 -13.46 -6.40
CA ILE A 297 -7.44 -12.22 -5.96
C ILE A 297 -6.62 -12.44 -4.68
N ALA A 298 -7.13 -13.18 -3.69
CA ALA A 298 -6.43 -13.44 -2.44
C ALA A 298 -5.16 -14.27 -2.68
N HIS A 299 -5.26 -15.32 -3.50
CA HIS A 299 -4.10 -16.12 -3.92
C HIS A 299 -3.08 -15.27 -4.67
N LEU A 300 -3.53 -14.48 -5.66
CA LEU A 300 -2.70 -13.52 -6.38
C LEU A 300 -1.89 -12.64 -5.44
N HIS A 301 -2.54 -12.02 -4.45
CA HIS A 301 -1.82 -11.13 -3.53
C HIS A 301 -0.84 -11.88 -2.63
N LYS A 302 -1.07 -13.15 -2.27
CA LYS A 302 -0.05 -13.93 -1.56
C LYS A 302 1.20 -14.10 -2.41
N THR A 303 1.03 -14.49 -3.67
CA THR A 303 2.14 -14.69 -4.61
C THR A 303 2.86 -13.37 -4.88
N CYS A 304 2.13 -12.27 -5.10
CA CYS A 304 2.76 -10.96 -5.26
C CYS A 304 3.51 -10.51 -3.99
N CYS A 305 2.97 -10.78 -2.79
CA CYS A 305 3.55 -10.31 -1.53
C CYS A 305 4.68 -11.21 -0.98
N SER A 306 4.84 -12.43 -1.50
CA SER A 306 6.08 -13.22 -1.29
C SER A 306 7.26 -12.68 -2.11
N GLY A 307 6.99 -11.72 -3.00
CA GLY A 307 7.96 -11.18 -3.95
C GLY A 307 8.04 -11.97 -5.26
N ASP A 308 7.22 -13.00 -5.44
CA ASP A 308 7.12 -13.70 -6.72
C ASP A 308 6.33 -12.89 -7.77
N MET A 309 6.93 -11.83 -8.29
CA MET A 309 6.27 -10.94 -9.27
C MET A 309 5.95 -11.62 -10.61
N MET A 310 6.62 -12.70 -10.96
CA MET A 310 6.34 -13.46 -12.19
C MET A 310 5.17 -14.42 -12.01
N GLY A 311 5.12 -15.17 -10.90
CA GLY A 311 3.94 -15.93 -10.50
C GLY A 311 2.72 -15.02 -10.35
N CYS A 312 2.89 -13.87 -9.69
CA CYS A 312 1.89 -12.82 -9.58
C CYS A 312 1.38 -12.35 -10.95
N MET A 313 2.26 -12.13 -11.92
CA MET A 313 1.85 -11.74 -13.28
C MET A 313 1.02 -12.84 -13.96
N ILE A 314 1.45 -14.10 -13.86
CA ILE A 314 0.77 -15.25 -14.47
C ILE A 314 -0.60 -15.47 -13.84
N GLU A 315 -0.70 -15.44 -12.51
CA GLU A 315 -1.98 -15.57 -11.81
C GLU A 315 -2.93 -14.42 -12.16
N ARG A 316 -2.42 -13.20 -12.30
CA ARG A 316 -3.20 -12.04 -12.76
C ARG A 316 -3.67 -12.20 -14.21
N LEU A 317 -2.83 -12.75 -15.07
CA LEU A 317 -3.21 -13.10 -16.45
C LEU A 317 -4.38 -14.10 -16.45
N HIS A 318 -4.26 -15.20 -15.70
CA HIS A 318 -5.32 -16.20 -15.58
C HIS A 318 -6.61 -15.61 -15.01
N LEU A 319 -6.51 -14.82 -13.92
CA LEU A 319 -7.64 -14.14 -13.31
C LEU A 319 -8.38 -13.27 -14.33
N THR A 320 -7.66 -12.38 -15.02
CA THR A 320 -8.29 -11.47 -15.99
C THR A 320 -8.88 -12.19 -17.20
N THR A 321 -8.25 -13.28 -17.66
CA THR A 321 -8.82 -14.13 -18.72
C THR A 321 -10.14 -14.75 -18.27
N ARG A 322 -10.18 -15.41 -17.11
CA ARG A 322 -11.40 -16.03 -16.56
C ARG A 322 -12.51 -15.01 -16.27
N THR A 323 -12.14 -13.83 -15.77
CA THR A 323 -13.10 -12.72 -15.61
C THR A 323 -13.72 -12.32 -16.95
N CYS A 324 -12.93 -12.27 -18.03
CA CYS A 324 -13.44 -11.95 -19.36
C CYS A 324 -14.31 -13.04 -19.99
N GLU A 325 -14.01 -14.31 -19.75
CA GLU A 325 -14.85 -15.44 -20.17
C GLU A 325 -16.25 -15.39 -19.52
N LYS A 326 -16.34 -14.79 -18.32
CA LYS A 326 -17.58 -14.65 -17.55
C LYS A 326 -18.14 -13.22 -17.58
N LYS A 327 -17.65 -12.34 -18.48
CA LYS A 327 -17.95 -10.89 -18.47
C LYS A 327 -19.45 -10.59 -18.35
N ASP A 328 -20.28 -11.23 -19.17
CA ASP A 328 -21.74 -10.99 -19.20
C ASP A 328 -22.47 -11.39 -17.91
N ARG A 329 -21.84 -12.24 -17.07
CA ARG A 329 -22.37 -12.67 -15.77
C ARG A 329 -21.80 -11.87 -14.59
N ILE A 330 -20.84 -10.99 -14.86
CA ILE A 330 -20.13 -10.21 -13.84
C ILE A 330 -20.48 -8.72 -13.99
N SER A 331 -20.30 -8.16 -15.19
CA SER A 331 -20.54 -6.75 -15.48
C SER A 331 -20.65 -6.51 -16.98
N LYS A 332 -21.62 -5.70 -17.39
CA LYS A 332 -21.76 -5.24 -18.78
C LYS A 332 -20.59 -4.36 -19.24
N HIS A 333 -19.92 -3.68 -18.30
CA HIS A 333 -18.83 -2.73 -18.56
C HIS A 333 -17.48 -3.44 -18.77
N LEU A 334 -17.37 -4.74 -18.44
CA LEU A 334 -16.15 -5.51 -18.67
C LEU A 334 -15.81 -5.70 -20.15
N LYS A 335 -16.78 -5.57 -21.06
CA LYS A 335 -16.56 -5.79 -22.50
C LYS A 335 -15.42 -4.91 -23.03
N ASP A 336 -15.45 -3.61 -22.73
CA ASP A 336 -14.47 -2.64 -23.22
C ASP A 336 -13.05 -2.95 -22.73
N CYS A 337 -12.92 -3.46 -21.50
CA CYS A 337 -11.64 -3.90 -20.98
C CYS A 337 -11.17 -5.24 -21.55
N CYS A 338 -12.11 -6.17 -21.79
CA CYS A 338 -11.80 -7.51 -22.28
C CYS A 338 -11.39 -7.54 -23.76
N ASP A 339 -11.77 -6.51 -24.52
CA ASP A 339 -11.39 -6.35 -25.92
C ASP A 339 -9.98 -5.70 -26.07
N LYS A 340 -9.37 -5.24 -24.96
CA LYS A 340 -7.99 -4.73 -24.94
C LYS A 340 -6.96 -5.86 -24.94
N ASP A 341 -5.74 -5.53 -25.39
CA ASP A 341 -4.61 -6.46 -25.33
C ASP A 341 -4.23 -6.82 -23.89
N VAL A 342 -3.50 -7.93 -23.76
CA VAL A 342 -3.19 -8.55 -22.47
C VAL A 342 -2.44 -7.64 -21.49
N ILE A 343 -1.65 -6.67 -21.98
CA ILE A 343 -0.93 -5.71 -21.13
C ILE A 343 -1.91 -4.73 -20.49
N GLU A 344 -2.81 -4.15 -21.29
CA GLU A 344 -3.75 -3.11 -20.84
C GLU A 344 -4.98 -3.66 -20.12
N ARG A 345 -5.40 -4.88 -20.47
CA ARG A 345 -6.62 -5.50 -19.95
C ARG A 345 -6.65 -5.51 -18.42
N SER A 346 -5.56 -5.90 -17.77
CA SER A 346 -5.54 -5.91 -16.30
C SER A 346 -5.67 -4.51 -15.71
N ALA A 347 -4.99 -3.51 -16.28
CA ALA A 347 -5.05 -2.15 -15.78
C ALA A 347 -6.46 -1.57 -15.98
N CYS A 348 -7.09 -1.84 -17.13
CA CYS A 348 -8.47 -1.45 -17.42
C CYS A 348 -9.45 -2.03 -16.41
N ILE A 349 -9.44 -3.37 -16.22
CA ILE A 349 -10.35 -4.05 -15.27
C ILE A 349 -10.19 -3.48 -13.86
N VAL A 350 -8.95 -3.29 -13.39
CA VAL A 350 -8.70 -2.77 -12.05
C VAL A 350 -9.20 -1.32 -11.89
N LYS A 351 -8.97 -0.46 -12.88
CA LYS A 351 -9.31 0.98 -12.82
C LYS A 351 -10.77 1.30 -13.15
N MET A 352 -11.51 0.35 -13.73
CA MET A 352 -12.93 0.52 -14.03
C MET A 352 -13.69 1.01 -12.79
N GLU A 353 -14.58 1.99 -12.96
CA GLU A 353 -15.48 2.42 -11.89
C GLU A 353 -16.40 1.26 -11.46
N ASN A 354 -17.07 1.42 -10.34
CA ASN A 354 -18.09 0.48 -9.89
C ASN A 354 -19.27 0.49 -10.88
N ASP A 355 -19.88 -0.66 -11.18
CA ASP A 355 -21.13 -0.66 -11.95
C ASP A 355 -22.24 0.06 -11.17
N GLU A 356 -23.32 0.39 -11.88
CA GLU A 356 -24.48 1.01 -11.24
C GLU A 356 -25.10 0.05 -10.21
N LYS A 357 -25.44 0.60 -9.03
CA LYS A 357 -26.25 -0.12 -8.05
C LYS A 357 -27.57 -0.57 -8.70
N PRO A 358 -27.94 -1.85 -8.65
CA PRO A 358 -29.22 -2.33 -9.17
C PRO A 358 -30.40 -1.57 -8.52
N ALA A 359 -31.34 -1.11 -9.35
CA ALA A 359 -32.42 -0.20 -8.95
C ALA A 359 -33.43 -0.83 -7.96
N ASP A 360 -33.51 -2.15 -7.93
CA ASP A 360 -34.39 -2.96 -7.10
C ASP A 360 -33.83 -3.26 -5.70
N LEU A 361 -32.56 -2.92 -5.44
CA LEU A 361 -31.96 -3.17 -4.13
C LEU A 361 -32.38 -2.13 -3.10
N SER A 362 -33.18 -2.57 -2.12
CA SER A 362 -33.43 -1.82 -0.88
C SER A 362 -32.09 -1.41 -0.23
N PRO A 363 -31.94 -0.17 0.27
CA PRO A 363 -30.79 0.21 1.08
C PRO A 363 -30.65 -0.61 2.36
N GLN A 364 -31.74 -1.21 2.86
CA GLN A 364 -31.74 -2.01 4.07
C GLN A 364 -31.51 -3.49 3.76
N VAL A 365 -30.93 -4.20 4.73
CA VAL A 365 -30.68 -5.65 4.71
C VAL A 365 -31.52 -6.34 5.79
N ARG A 366 -32.84 -6.08 5.78
CA ARG A 366 -33.77 -6.54 6.83
C ARG A 366 -33.78 -8.05 6.98
N GLU A 367 -33.55 -8.79 5.91
CA GLU A 367 -33.46 -10.25 5.91
C GLU A 367 -32.36 -10.79 6.86
N TYR A 368 -31.35 -9.98 7.16
CA TYR A 368 -30.26 -10.32 8.10
C TYR A 368 -30.56 -9.92 9.56
N LEU A 369 -31.68 -9.23 9.82
CA LEU A 369 -32.07 -8.77 11.16
C LEU A 369 -33.41 -9.36 11.59
N GLU A 370 -34.40 -9.30 10.70
CA GLU A 370 -35.79 -9.69 10.94
C GLU A 370 -36.07 -11.14 10.53
N GLY A 371 -35.16 -11.80 9.83
CA GLY A 371 -35.34 -13.17 9.33
C GLY A 371 -35.51 -14.20 10.47
N PRO A 372 -36.43 -15.16 10.35
CA PRO A 372 -36.72 -16.13 11.42
C PRO A 372 -35.54 -17.09 11.69
N ASP A 373 -34.68 -17.33 10.70
CA ASP A 373 -33.57 -18.28 10.77
C ASP A 373 -32.18 -17.62 10.88
N VAL A 374 -32.09 -16.32 11.18
CA VAL A 374 -30.80 -15.59 11.25
C VAL A 374 -29.79 -16.27 12.16
N CYS A 375 -30.17 -16.59 13.40
CA CYS A 375 -29.28 -17.23 14.36
C CYS A 375 -28.92 -18.67 13.99
N LYS A 376 -29.83 -19.38 13.33
CA LYS A 376 -29.59 -20.73 12.83
C LYS A 376 -28.55 -20.71 11.71
N HIS A 377 -28.74 -19.85 10.71
CA HIS A 377 -27.76 -19.69 9.63
C HIS A 377 -26.39 -19.24 10.14
N TYR A 378 -26.36 -18.35 11.13
CA TYR A 378 -25.11 -17.94 11.78
C TYR A 378 -24.43 -19.09 12.53
N ALA A 379 -25.18 -19.99 13.17
CA ALA A 379 -24.62 -21.16 13.85
C ALA A 379 -24.11 -22.22 12.86
N ASP A 380 -24.87 -22.50 11.80
CA ASP A 380 -24.59 -23.57 10.84
C ASP A 380 -23.50 -23.19 9.83
N GLU A 381 -23.52 -21.94 9.36
CA GLU A 381 -22.69 -21.45 8.25
C GLU A 381 -22.08 -20.07 8.53
N LYS A 382 -21.69 -19.81 9.77
CA LYS A 382 -21.16 -18.54 10.30
C LYS A 382 -20.45 -17.66 9.26
N ASP A 383 -19.44 -18.22 8.65
CA ASP A 383 -18.48 -17.56 7.79
C ASP A 383 -19.05 -17.19 6.42
N LEU A 384 -19.77 -18.12 5.82
CA LEU A 384 -20.48 -17.91 4.56
C LEU A 384 -21.62 -16.90 4.77
N TYR A 385 -22.31 -16.99 5.91
CA TYR A 385 -23.40 -16.08 6.27
C TYR A 385 -22.90 -14.63 6.43
N LEU A 386 -21.81 -14.43 7.17
CA LEU A 386 -21.18 -13.11 7.32
C LEU A 386 -20.64 -12.57 6.00
N ALA A 387 -20.07 -13.42 5.14
CA ALA A 387 -19.59 -13.02 3.82
C ALA A 387 -20.74 -12.56 2.91
N LYS A 388 -21.88 -13.26 2.92
CA LYS A 388 -23.09 -12.86 2.20
C LYS A 388 -23.63 -11.52 2.71
N PHE A 389 -23.75 -11.35 4.03
CA PHE A 389 -24.12 -10.07 4.65
C PHE A 389 -23.21 -8.94 4.17
N SER A 390 -21.90 -9.14 4.29
CA SER A 390 -20.90 -8.13 3.91
C SER A 390 -21.01 -7.74 2.45
N CYS A 391 -21.24 -8.72 1.57
CA CYS A 391 -21.40 -8.49 0.14
C CYS A 391 -22.70 -7.75 -0.17
N ASP A 392 -23.82 -8.20 0.39
CA ASP A 392 -25.13 -7.60 0.19
C ASP A 392 -25.19 -6.15 0.68
N TYR A 393 -24.56 -5.88 1.83
CA TYR A 393 -24.44 -4.54 2.38
C TYR A 393 -23.54 -3.66 1.50
N ALA A 394 -22.38 -4.17 1.08
CA ALA A 394 -21.45 -3.45 0.21
C ALA A 394 -22.07 -3.04 -1.13
N LYS A 395 -22.86 -3.93 -1.76
CA LYS A 395 -23.58 -3.66 -3.01
C LYS A 395 -24.60 -2.53 -2.89
N ARG A 396 -25.21 -2.39 -1.72
CA ARG A 396 -26.23 -1.38 -1.43
C ARG A 396 -25.63 -0.02 -1.10
N HIS A 397 -24.36 0.00 -0.70
CA HIS A 397 -23.65 1.17 -0.17
C HIS A 397 -22.32 1.43 -0.88
N PRO A 398 -22.32 1.77 -2.20
CA PRO A 398 -21.11 2.18 -2.91
C PRO A 398 -20.49 3.48 -2.35
N GLU A 399 -21.27 4.27 -1.62
CA GLU A 399 -20.84 5.51 -0.98
C GLU A 399 -20.00 5.31 0.29
N PHE A 400 -19.94 4.08 0.82
CA PHE A 400 -19.13 3.76 1.98
C PHE A 400 -17.73 3.25 1.59
N SER A 401 -16.75 3.56 2.43
CA SER A 401 -15.40 3.01 2.28
C SER A 401 -15.37 1.51 2.59
N LEU A 402 -14.35 0.82 2.06
CA LEU A 402 -14.09 -0.59 2.41
C LEU A 402 -13.90 -0.77 3.91
N GLN A 403 -13.25 0.19 4.56
CA GLN A 403 -12.94 0.17 5.98
C GLN A 403 -14.21 0.31 6.83
N LEU A 404 -15.12 1.22 6.48
CA LEU A 404 -16.41 1.35 7.16
C LEU A 404 -17.24 0.08 6.99
N LEU A 405 -17.30 -0.47 5.78
CA LEU A 405 -18.03 -1.71 5.51
C LEU A 405 -17.46 -2.90 6.31
N LEU A 406 -16.14 -2.97 6.49
CA LEU A 406 -15.52 -3.94 7.39
C LEU A 406 -15.92 -3.72 8.85
N ARG A 407 -15.99 -2.47 9.32
CA ARG A 407 -16.45 -2.14 10.68
C ARG A 407 -17.92 -2.55 10.89
N VAL A 408 -18.79 -2.25 9.93
CA VAL A 408 -20.21 -2.66 9.97
C VAL A 408 -20.31 -4.19 10.00
N SER A 409 -19.55 -4.88 9.15
CA SER A 409 -19.52 -6.35 9.10
C SER A 409 -19.07 -6.97 10.43
N LYS A 410 -18.03 -6.38 11.05
CA LYS A 410 -17.55 -6.81 12.38
C LYS A 410 -18.57 -6.52 13.48
N GLY A 411 -19.19 -5.34 13.46
CA GLY A 411 -20.24 -4.97 14.41
C GLY A 411 -21.44 -5.91 14.31
N TYR A 412 -21.84 -6.28 13.09
CA TYR A 412 -22.93 -7.24 12.88
C TYR A 412 -22.56 -8.63 13.40
N GLN A 413 -21.33 -9.09 13.18
CA GLN A 413 -20.83 -10.33 13.78
C GLN A 413 -20.91 -10.29 15.33
N ASP A 414 -20.54 -9.17 15.94
CA ASP A 414 -20.60 -9.01 17.40
C ASP A 414 -22.04 -9.00 17.91
N LEU A 415 -22.93 -8.33 17.17
CA LEU A 415 -24.36 -8.32 17.43
C LEU A 415 -24.96 -9.73 17.38
N LEU A 416 -24.67 -10.51 16.33
CA LEU A 416 -25.11 -11.91 16.21
C LEU A 416 -24.56 -12.76 17.35
N THR A 417 -23.28 -12.60 17.69
CA THR A 417 -22.64 -13.35 18.78
C THR A 417 -23.30 -13.09 20.12
N LYS A 418 -23.73 -11.85 20.37
CA LYS A 418 -24.47 -11.47 21.58
C LYS A 418 -25.91 -11.98 21.53
N CYS A 419 -26.69 -11.55 20.53
CA CYS A 419 -28.14 -11.74 20.51
C CYS A 419 -28.56 -13.19 20.27
N CYS A 420 -27.80 -13.97 19.50
CA CYS A 420 -28.14 -15.38 19.26
C CYS A 420 -27.88 -16.27 20.49
N ALA A 421 -27.28 -15.74 21.54
CA ALA A 421 -27.17 -16.39 22.84
C ALA A 421 -28.31 -16.02 23.81
N GLU A 422 -29.16 -15.04 23.45
CA GLU A 422 -30.30 -14.60 24.26
C GLU A 422 -31.59 -15.36 23.91
N GLU A 423 -32.48 -15.56 24.89
CA GLU A 423 -33.77 -16.25 24.67
C GLU A 423 -34.64 -15.51 23.64
N ASN A 424 -34.61 -14.18 23.64
CA ASN A 424 -35.32 -13.34 22.67
C ASN A 424 -34.34 -12.70 21.67
N SER A 425 -33.72 -13.57 20.86
CA SER A 425 -32.73 -13.17 19.86
C SER A 425 -33.27 -12.15 18.85
N HIS A 426 -34.52 -12.29 18.40
CA HIS A 426 -35.13 -11.40 17.40
C HIS A 426 -35.22 -9.94 17.89
N ASP A 427 -35.79 -9.71 19.09
CA ASP A 427 -35.88 -8.36 19.63
C ASP A 427 -34.50 -7.75 19.92
N CYS A 428 -33.53 -8.58 20.34
CA CYS A 428 -32.15 -8.14 20.54
C CYS A 428 -31.51 -7.68 19.21
N LEU A 429 -31.69 -8.43 18.12
CA LEU A 429 -31.12 -8.08 16.81
C LEU A 429 -31.69 -6.76 16.27
N ILE A 430 -33.02 -6.59 16.35
CA ILE A 430 -33.68 -5.36 15.87
C ILE A 430 -33.20 -4.14 16.65
N LYS A 431 -33.15 -4.22 17.99
CA LYS A 431 -32.66 -3.11 18.83
C LYS A 431 -31.17 -2.86 18.62
N GLY A 432 -30.40 -3.90 18.32
CA GLY A 432 -28.97 -3.82 18.10
C GLY A 432 -28.55 -3.15 16.78
N GLU A 433 -29.46 -3.03 15.80
CA GLU A 433 -29.19 -2.32 14.54
C GLU A 433 -28.80 -0.85 14.80
N GLU A 434 -29.36 -0.21 15.83
CA GLU A 434 -29.02 1.16 16.22
C GLU A 434 -27.52 1.33 16.54
N ALA A 435 -26.88 0.29 17.08
CA ALA A 435 -25.44 0.32 17.35
C ALA A 435 -24.61 0.36 16.05
N LEU A 436 -25.06 -0.32 14.99
CA LEU A 436 -24.40 -0.28 13.68
C LEU A 436 -24.57 1.09 13.01
N LYS A 437 -25.76 1.69 13.14
CA LYS A 437 -26.06 3.04 12.62
C LYS A 437 -25.16 4.10 13.25
N LYS A 438 -24.90 4.02 14.57
CA LYS A 438 -24.00 4.94 15.27
C LYS A 438 -22.58 4.98 14.69
N GLU A 439 -22.05 3.85 14.25
CA GLU A 439 -20.71 3.79 13.63
C GLU A 439 -20.66 4.50 12.27
N ILE A 440 -21.73 4.36 11.48
CA ILE A 440 -21.90 5.04 10.19
C ILE A 440 -22.04 6.55 10.40
N GLU A 441 -22.87 6.97 11.35
CA GLU A 441 -23.08 8.37 11.71
C GLU A 441 -21.79 9.03 12.20
N SER A 442 -21.02 8.33 13.05
CA SER A 442 -19.71 8.79 13.54
C SER A 442 -18.73 9.02 12.38
N SER A 443 -18.63 8.07 11.46
CA SER A 443 -17.75 8.16 10.29
C SER A 443 -18.17 9.28 9.33
N THR A 444 -19.47 9.43 9.09
CA THR A 444 -20.04 10.48 8.24
C THR A 444 -19.83 11.87 8.83
N THR A 445 -20.06 12.02 10.14
CA THR A 445 -19.86 13.28 10.87
C THR A 445 -18.41 13.70 10.85
N LEU A 446 -17.48 12.76 11.08
CA LEU A 446 -16.05 13.04 11.02
C LEU A 446 -15.63 13.53 9.63
N LEU A 447 -16.11 12.89 8.55
CA LEU A 447 -15.81 13.31 7.18
C LEU A 447 -16.31 14.74 6.91
N LYS A 448 -17.58 15.02 7.21
CA LYS A 448 -18.20 16.33 6.97
C LYS A 448 -17.48 17.44 7.74
N THR A 449 -17.21 17.22 9.02
CA THR A 449 -16.51 18.20 9.88
C THR A 449 -15.06 18.41 9.43
N THR A 450 -14.37 17.34 9.03
CA THR A 450 -12.98 17.44 8.54
C THR A 450 -12.90 18.19 7.21
N CYS A 451 -13.80 17.91 6.26
CA CYS A 451 -13.83 18.63 4.99
C CYS A 451 -14.23 20.10 5.16
N ALA A 452 -15.20 20.40 6.03
CA ALA A 452 -15.55 21.79 6.36
C ALA A 452 -14.38 22.54 7.00
N ALA A 453 -13.62 21.90 7.90
CA ALA A 453 -12.40 22.48 8.47
C ALA A 453 -11.32 22.71 7.41
N PHE A 454 -11.12 21.75 6.50
CA PHE A 454 -10.18 21.87 5.39
C PHE A 454 -10.52 23.04 4.46
N GLU A 455 -11.79 23.19 4.09
CA GLU A 455 -12.27 24.30 3.25
C GLU A 455 -12.09 25.66 3.92
N LYS A 456 -12.38 25.75 5.22
CA LYS A 456 -12.24 26.98 6.00
C LYS A 456 -10.78 27.41 6.17
N LEU A 457 -9.88 26.46 6.46
CA LEU A 457 -8.49 26.75 6.82
C LEU A 457 -7.57 26.84 5.60
N GLY A 458 -7.91 26.15 4.51
CA GLY A 458 -7.00 25.91 3.40
C GLY A 458 -5.88 24.91 3.75
N PRO A 459 -5.11 24.44 2.74
CA PRO A 459 -4.20 23.31 2.91
C PRO A 459 -3.10 23.48 3.96
N TYR A 460 -2.42 24.64 3.95
CA TYR A 460 -1.29 24.89 4.85
C TYR A 460 -1.73 24.95 6.31
N SER A 461 -2.75 25.76 6.63
CA SER A 461 -3.25 25.88 8.00
C SER A 461 -3.92 24.60 8.49
N PHE A 462 -4.62 23.87 7.62
CA PHE A 462 -5.15 22.55 7.96
C PHE A 462 -4.03 21.56 8.31
N GLN A 463 -2.93 21.56 7.56
CA GLN A 463 -1.77 20.72 7.91
C GLN A 463 -1.18 21.10 9.26
N ASN A 464 -1.13 22.38 9.61
CA ASN A 464 -0.61 22.83 10.91
C ASN A 464 -1.48 22.31 12.07
N GLU A 465 -2.80 22.30 11.92
CA GLU A 465 -3.71 21.67 12.92
C GLU A 465 -3.44 20.17 13.07
N LEU A 466 -3.19 19.47 11.95
CA LEU A 466 -2.81 18.06 12.00
C LEU A 466 -1.44 17.87 12.67
N LEU A 467 -0.46 18.73 12.41
CA LEU A 467 0.86 18.68 13.03
C LEU A 467 0.76 18.90 14.54
N VAL A 468 -0.02 19.87 15.00
CA VAL A 468 -0.27 20.08 16.44
C VAL A 468 -0.89 18.82 17.05
N LYS A 469 -1.94 18.28 16.44
CA LYS A 469 -2.63 17.08 16.94
C LYS A 469 -1.71 15.86 16.99
N TYR A 470 -1.07 15.51 15.89
CA TYR A 470 -0.31 14.25 15.79
C TYR A 470 1.07 14.33 16.43
N THR A 471 1.69 15.52 16.53
CA THR A 471 2.91 15.67 17.34
C THR A 471 2.61 15.48 18.82
N ARG A 472 1.47 16.00 19.31
CA ARG A 472 1.01 15.78 20.69
C ARG A 472 0.68 14.31 20.98
N ASN A 473 0.05 13.64 20.02
CA ASN A 473 -0.41 12.26 20.20
C ASN A 473 0.71 11.21 19.97
N ILE A 474 1.67 11.53 19.10
CA ILE A 474 2.76 10.63 18.70
C ILE A 474 4.10 11.40 18.60
N PRO A 475 4.59 11.97 19.71
CA PRO A 475 5.80 12.81 19.71
C PRO A 475 7.10 12.04 19.40
N GLN A 476 7.06 10.70 19.43
CA GLN A 476 8.22 9.85 19.12
C GLN A 476 8.54 9.73 17.64
N LEU A 477 7.63 10.16 16.75
CA LEU A 477 7.93 10.18 15.31
C LEU A 477 8.99 11.25 14.99
N THR A 478 9.80 11.00 13.97
CA THR A 478 10.72 12.01 13.43
C THR A 478 9.92 13.16 12.80
N ASP A 479 10.56 14.33 12.67
CA ASP A 479 9.91 15.51 12.09
C ASP A 479 9.52 15.23 10.64
N GLU A 480 10.40 14.57 9.89
CA GLU A 480 10.14 14.12 8.52
C GLU A 480 8.93 13.18 8.43
N SER A 481 8.79 12.22 9.35
CA SER A 481 7.63 11.33 9.38
C SER A 481 6.33 12.09 9.69
N LEU A 482 6.35 13.02 10.67
CA LEU A 482 5.19 13.85 11.00
C LEU A 482 4.77 14.74 9.83
N LEU A 483 5.72 15.40 9.17
CA LEU A 483 5.50 16.20 7.97
C LEU A 483 4.94 15.35 6.83
N HIS A 484 5.53 14.18 6.59
CA HIS A 484 5.12 13.28 5.52
C HIS A 484 3.67 12.81 5.70
N ILE A 485 3.31 12.34 6.90
CA ILE A 485 1.98 11.82 7.21
C ILE A 485 0.94 12.94 7.14
N THR A 486 1.20 14.08 7.77
CA THR A 486 0.25 15.21 7.78
C THR A 486 0.08 15.83 6.40
N SER A 487 1.16 15.94 5.60
CA SER A 487 1.08 16.33 4.19
C SER A 487 0.27 15.32 3.37
N GLY A 488 0.43 14.02 3.64
CA GLY A 488 -0.42 12.96 3.10
C GLY A 488 -1.90 13.21 3.38
N MET A 489 -2.26 13.44 4.63
CA MET A 489 -3.64 13.75 5.06
C MET A 489 -4.19 15.04 4.41
N THR A 490 -3.39 16.09 4.32
CA THR A 490 -3.78 17.35 3.66
C THR A 490 -4.04 17.17 2.16
N ARG A 491 -3.21 16.39 1.46
CA ARG A 491 -3.42 16.04 0.06
C ARG A 491 -4.68 15.21 -0.16
N ILE A 492 -5.05 14.38 0.82
CA ILE A 492 -6.33 13.67 0.81
C ILE A 492 -7.48 14.67 0.88
N GLY A 493 -7.41 15.68 1.76
CA GLY A 493 -8.39 16.77 1.80
C GLY A 493 -8.54 17.49 0.45
N GLN A 494 -7.42 17.87 -0.16
CA GLN A 494 -7.40 18.49 -1.50
C GLN A 494 -8.06 17.63 -2.58
N LYS A 495 -7.81 16.32 -2.55
CA LYS A 495 -8.30 15.36 -3.55
C LYS A 495 -9.76 14.97 -3.32
N CYS A 496 -10.17 14.75 -2.07
CA CYS A 496 -11.39 14.03 -1.73
C CYS A 496 -12.50 14.92 -1.18
N CYS A 497 -12.25 16.15 -0.70
CA CYS A 497 -13.33 16.99 -0.19
C CYS A 497 -14.11 17.72 -1.30
N LYS A 498 -13.55 17.81 -2.52
CA LYS A 498 -14.13 18.54 -3.66
C LYS A 498 -14.82 17.65 -4.70
N ILE A 499 -14.87 16.35 -4.46
CA ILE A 499 -15.58 15.40 -5.33
C ILE A 499 -17.01 15.20 -4.83
N PRO A 500 -17.91 14.60 -5.63
CA PRO A 500 -19.30 14.34 -5.23
C PRO A 500 -19.38 13.62 -3.87
N GLU A 501 -20.38 13.97 -3.04
CA GLU A 501 -20.51 13.53 -1.63
C GLU A 501 -20.40 12.01 -1.49
N GLU A 502 -21.03 11.27 -2.40
CA GLU A 502 -21.03 9.82 -2.46
C GLU A 502 -19.66 9.19 -2.78
N LYS A 503 -18.73 9.95 -3.36
CA LYS A 503 -17.35 9.50 -3.63
C LYS A 503 -16.36 9.95 -2.52
N GLN A 504 -16.75 10.85 -1.62
CA GLN A 504 -15.84 11.46 -0.64
C GLN A 504 -15.33 10.45 0.39
N MET A 505 -16.20 9.62 0.97
CA MET A 505 -15.81 8.65 2.00
C MET A 505 -14.88 7.54 1.47
N PRO A 506 -15.18 6.85 0.35
CA PRO A 506 -14.26 5.85 -0.20
C PRO A 506 -12.94 6.48 -0.64
N CYS A 507 -12.94 7.71 -1.18
CA CYS A 507 -11.71 8.43 -1.50
C CYS A 507 -10.87 8.73 -0.26
N SER A 508 -11.49 9.30 0.78
CA SER A 508 -10.80 9.78 1.98
C SER A 508 -10.28 8.65 2.85
N GLU A 509 -11.14 7.74 3.32
CA GLU A 509 -10.70 6.62 4.17
C GLU A 509 -9.82 5.63 3.42
N GLY A 510 -10.10 5.40 2.13
CA GLY A 510 -9.26 4.53 1.29
C GLY A 510 -7.84 5.08 1.16
N SER A 511 -7.71 6.38 0.86
CA SER A 511 -6.38 7.03 0.76
C SER A 511 -5.69 7.15 2.11
N LEU A 512 -6.45 7.43 3.19
CA LEU A 512 -5.91 7.53 4.55
C LEU A 512 -5.37 6.19 5.05
N SER A 513 -6.02 5.09 4.68
CA SER A 513 -5.55 3.74 5.01
C SER A 513 -4.19 3.44 4.39
N LEU A 514 -3.89 3.97 3.18
CA LEU A 514 -2.55 3.84 2.58
C LEU A 514 -1.50 4.58 3.43
N VAL A 515 -1.80 5.80 3.87
CA VAL A 515 -0.88 6.63 4.69
C VAL A 515 -0.63 5.97 6.05
N ILE A 516 -1.68 5.50 6.72
CA ILE A 516 -1.55 4.82 8.02
C ILE A 516 -0.83 3.48 7.86
N GLY A 517 -1.15 2.71 6.81
CA GLY A 517 -0.50 1.43 6.52
C GLY A 517 0.99 1.58 6.30
N GLU A 518 1.42 2.56 5.48
CA GLU A 518 2.83 2.88 5.26
C GLU A 518 3.56 3.26 6.56
N MET A 519 2.93 4.09 7.41
CA MET A 519 3.50 4.45 8.71
C MET A 519 3.65 3.23 9.61
N CYS A 520 2.61 2.40 9.73
CA CYS A 520 2.62 1.21 10.57
C CYS A 520 3.64 0.16 10.08
N GLU A 521 3.81 0.01 8.77
CA GLU A 521 4.79 -0.91 8.19
C GLU A 521 6.23 -0.50 8.47
N LYS A 522 6.52 0.82 8.43
CA LYS A 522 7.85 1.38 8.70
C LYS A 522 8.15 1.52 10.19
N MET A 523 7.17 1.29 11.05
CA MET A 523 7.32 1.45 12.49
C MET A 523 8.28 0.40 13.06
N PRO A 524 9.23 0.78 13.92
CA PRO A 524 10.13 -0.19 14.54
C PRO A 524 9.34 -1.11 15.49
N ALA A 525 9.75 -2.38 15.58
CA ALA A 525 9.07 -3.38 16.41
C ALA A 525 8.99 -3.01 17.91
N ASN A 526 9.91 -2.16 18.39
CA ASN A 526 10.00 -1.67 19.75
C ASN A 526 9.59 -0.19 19.88
N PHE A 527 8.65 0.29 19.05
CA PHE A 527 8.18 1.67 19.12
C PHE A 527 7.65 2.01 20.53
N PRO A 528 8.11 3.11 21.17
CA PRO A 528 7.84 3.35 22.59
C PRO A 528 6.35 3.59 22.93
N ASN A 529 5.55 4.05 21.99
CA ASN A 529 4.14 4.36 22.22
C ASN A 529 3.26 3.12 21.96
N GLU A 530 2.88 2.44 23.05
CA GLU A 530 2.03 1.25 23.03
C GLU A 530 0.64 1.50 22.43
N LYS A 531 0.08 2.72 22.62
CA LYS A 531 -1.24 3.08 22.06
C LYS A 531 -1.19 3.06 20.52
N VAL A 532 -0.09 3.54 19.94
CA VAL A 532 0.14 3.53 18.49
C VAL A 532 0.39 2.11 17.99
N THR A 533 1.23 1.35 18.68
CA THR A 533 1.49 -0.06 18.35
C THR A 533 0.18 -0.86 18.33
N HIS A 534 -0.68 -0.64 19.33
CA HIS A 534 -2.03 -1.22 19.38
C HIS A 534 -2.88 -0.82 18.15
N CYS A 535 -2.93 0.46 17.79
CA CYS A 535 -3.68 0.90 16.59
C CYS A 535 -3.14 0.31 15.28
N CYS A 536 -1.85 -0.04 15.21
CA CYS A 536 -1.27 -0.71 14.04
C CYS A 536 -1.60 -2.21 13.97
N SER A 537 -1.87 -2.88 15.10
CA SER A 537 -2.00 -4.34 15.15
C SER A 537 -3.39 -4.86 15.54
N ASP A 538 -4.29 -4.04 16.07
CA ASP A 538 -5.58 -4.49 16.61
C ASP A 538 -6.53 -5.04 15.52
N THR A 539 -7.25 -4.17 14.83
CA THR A 539 -8.19 -4.56 13.78
C THR A 539 -8.14 -3.58 12.63
N TYR A 540 -7.96 -4.10 11.40
CA TYR A 540 -7.78 -3.26 10.21
C TYR A 540 -8.94 -2.27 9.99
N GLY A 541 -10.19 -2.70 10.15
CA GLY A 541 -11.36 -1.82 10.00
C GLY A 541 -11.38 -0.65 11.00
N ASN A 542 -10.90 -0.86 12.23
CA ASN A 542 -10.86 0.15 13.29
C ASN A 542 -9.56 0.94 13.36
N GLN A 543 -8.61 0.68 12.46
CA GLN A 543 -7.32 1.36 12.47
C GLN A 543 -7.50 2.89 12.40
N ARG A 544 -8.28 3.42 11.46
CA ARG A 544 -8.58 4.86 11.36
C ARG A 544 -9.25 5.39 12.64
N PRO A 545 -10.38 4.85 13.12
CA PRO A 545 -10.97 5.27 14.39
C PRO A 545 -10.00 5.26 15.57
N CYS A 546 -9.15 4.23 15.69
CA CYS A 546 -8.14 4.13 16.75
C CYS A 546 -7.17 5.30 16.71
N PHE A 547 -6.60 5.61 15.53
CA PHE A 547 -5.73 6.79 15.36
C PHE A 547 -6.44 8.11 15.62
N THR A 548 -7.71 8.24 15.22
CA THR A 548 -8.51 9.44 15.51
C THR A 548 -8.72 9.65 17.01
N ALA A 549 -8.90 8.56 17.76
CA ALA A 549 -9.15 8.54 19.20
C ALA A 549 -7.87 8.61 20.06
N LEU A 550 -6.68 8.59 19.45
CA LEU A 550 -5.44 8.80 20.19
C LEU A 550 -5.50 10.14 20.93
N GLY A 551 -5.21 10.07 22.22
CA GLY A 551 -4.94 11.23 23.05
C GLY A 551 -3.44 11.50 23.16
N PRO A 552 -3.06 12.45 24.03
CA PRO A 552 -1.66 12.73 24.33
C PRO A 552 -0.94 11.48 24.87
N ASP A 553 0.35 11.36 24.55
CA ASP A 553 1.18 10.34 25.16
C ASP A 553 1.66 10.79 26.55
N GLU A 554 1.04 10.23 27.59
CA GLU A 554 1.37 10.49 28.99
C GLU A 554 2.76 9.98 29.39
N LYS A 555 3.33 9.03 28.64
CA LYS A 555 4.68 8.48 28.89
C LYS A 555 5.78 9.28 28.20
N TYR A 556 5.43 10.21 27.32
CA TYR A 556 6.42 11.03 26.63
C TYR A 556 7.07 12.03 27.60
N VAL A 557 8.40 12.05 27.61
CA VAL A 557 9.19 13.00 28.39
C VAL A 557 9.74 14.04 27.41
N PRO A 558 9.26 15.30 27.46
CA PRO A 558 9.77 16.35 26.59
C PRO A 558 11.27 16.58 26.81
N PRO A 559 12.05 16.77 25.73
CA PRO A 559 13.43 17.21 25.86
C PRO A 559 13.50 18.59 26.51
N LYS A 560 14.59 18.85 27.23
CA LYS A 560 14.85 20.17 27.81
C LYS A 560 14.99 21.22 26.72
N LEU A 561 14.60 22.46 27.04
CA LEU A 561 14.84 23.59 26.17
C LEU A 561 16.31 24.00 26.25
N SER A 562 16.97 24.10 25.11
CA SER A 562 18.39 24.44 24.97
C SER A 562 18.57 25.36 23.75
N ASP A 563 19.73 26.00 23.63
CA ASP A 563 20.07 26.83 22.46
C ASP A 563 19.96 26.06 21.13
N ASP A 564 20.16 24.74 21.17
CA ASP A 564 20.11 23.86 20.00
C ASP A 564 18.69 23.32 19.71
N SER A 565 17.71 23.61 20.58
CA SER A 565 16.31 23.17 20.43
C SER A 565 15.64 23.69 19.17
N PHE A 566 16.08 24.86 18.69
CA PHE A 566 15.56 25.48 17.49
C PHE A 566 16.74 25.99 16.67
N HIS A 567 16.93 25.48 15.45
CA HIS A 567 18.05 25.84 14.57
C HIS A 567 17.88 27.25 13.95
N PHE A 568 18.02 28.30 14.77
CA PHE A 568 17.97 29.69 14.34
C PHE A 568 19.26 30.06 13.59
N THR A 569 19.21 29.98 12.26
CA THR A 569 20.34 30.27 11.38
C THR A 569 19.92 31.26 10.29
N ASP A 570 20.90 31.85 9.60
CA ASP A 570 20.70 32.72 8.44
C ASP A 570 19.92 32.04 7.30
N ALA A 571 19.89 30.70 7.27
CA ALA A 571 19.04 29.90 6.39
C ALA A 571 17.54 30.23 6.53
N LEU A 572 17.10 30.82 7.65
CA LEU A 572 15.72 31.32 7.81
C LEU A 572 15.43 32.55 6.94
N CYS A 573 16.47 33.33 6.59
CA CYS A 573 16.37 34.50 5.72
C CYS A 573 16.44 34.12 4.25
N THR A 574 17.16 33.06 3.92
CA THR A 574 17.30 32.54 2.56
C THR A 574 16.33 31.37 2.35
N ALA A 575 15.07 31.69 2.09
CA ALA A 575 14.13 30.69 1.59
C ALA A 575 14.20 30.66 0.06
N SER A 576 14.44 29.48 -0.52
CA SER A 576 14.48 29.33 -1.98
C SER A 576 13.09 29.44 -2.63
N SER A 577 12.03 29.28 -1.83
CA SER A 577 10.62 29.40 -2.24
C SER A 577 9.70 29.59 -1.02
N GLU A 578 8.42 29.91 -1.26
CA GLU A 578 7.40 29.93 -0.21
C GLU A 578 7.20 28.54 0.43
N GLU A 579 7.38 27.47 -0.34
CA GLU A 579 7.28 26.09 0.13
C GLU A 579 8.41 25.74 1.12
N ASP A 580 9.66 26.13 0.82
CA ASP A 580 10.80 25.97 1.74
C ASP A 580 10.56 26.74 3.06
N LEU A 581 10.05 27.97 2.96
CA LEU A 581 9.69 28.75 4.14
C LEU A 581 8.59 28.06 4.98
N ASN A 582 7.56 27.53 4.33
CA ASN A 582 6.47 26.82 5.00
C ASN A 582 6.97 25.54 5.68
N HIS A 583 7.88 24.80 5.05
CA HIS A 583 8.53 23.62 5.62
C HIS A 583 9.32 23.97 6.90
N LYS A 584 10.12 25.04 6.86
CA LYS A 584 10.86 25.54 8.04
C LYS A 584 9.93 25.93 9.19
N LYS A 585 8.82 26.61 8.91
CA LYS A 585 7.79 26.97 9.92
C LYS A 585 7.12 25.76 10.54
N GLN A 586 6.80 24.75 9.74
CA GLN A 586 6.18 23.51 10.22
C GLN A 586 7.15 22.68 11.06
N THR A 587 8.43 22.65 10.70
CA THR A 587 9.49 22.01 11.49
C THR A 587 9.62 22.68 12.86
N PHE A 588 9.66 24.02 12.89
CA PHE A 588 9.62 24.79 14.13
C PHE A 588 8.39 24.45 14.99
N LEU A 589 7.20 24.35 14.38
CA LEU A 589 5.97 23.98 15.08
C LEU A 589 6.06 22.58 15.71
N ILE A 590 6.65 21.60 15.01
CA ILE A 590 6.86 20.25 15.53
C ILE A 590 7.79 20.29 16.74
N HIS A 591 8.93 20.99 16.66
CA HIS A 591 9.88 21.13 17.76
C HIS A 591 9.23 21.78 18.98
N LEU A 592 8.47 22.86 18.78
CA LEU A 592 7.72 23.51 19.85
C LEU A 592 6.77 22.54 20.55
N MET A 593 6.00 21.77 19.77
CA MET A 593 5.08 20.77 20.31
C MET A 593 5.79 19.62 21.00
N LYS A 594 6.99 19.22 20.56
CA LYS A 594 7.82 18.20 21.23
C LYS A 594 8.39 18.69 22.56
N HIS A 595 8.73 19.97 22.67
CA HIS A 595 9.20 20.56 23.93
C HIS A 595 8.06 20.87 24.90
N LYS A 596 6.87 21.22 24.39
CA LYS A 596 5.69 21.53 25.21
C LYS A 596 4.41 20.94 24.59
N PRO A 597 4.15 19.62 24.76
CA PRO A 597 3.01 18.95 24.13
C PRO A 597 1.62 19.45 24.60
N ASP A 598 1.57 20.04 25.78
CA ASP A 598 0.39 20.64 26.42
C ASP A 598 0.32 22.17 26.23
N ILE A 599 1.09 22.74 25.30
CA ILE A 599 1.10 24.18 25.02
C ILE A 599 -0.31 24.69 24.70
N THR A 600 -0.70 25.79 25.35
CA THR A 600 -2.00 26.42 25.08
C THR A 600 -1.97 27.18 23.75
N GLU A 601 -3.15 27.44 23.18
CA GLU A 601 -3.24 28.26 21.96
C GLU A 601 -2.67 29.66 22.13
N GLU A 602 -2.88 30.29 23.30
CA GLU A 602 -2.32 31.59 23.64
C GLU A 602 -0.79 31.57 23.72
N GLN A 603 -0.22 30.59 24.45
CA GLN A 603 1.23 30.41 24.53
C GLN A 603 1.84 30.15 23.15
N ARG A 604 1.23 29.25 22.37
CA ARG A 604 1.67 28.91 21.01
C ARG A 604 1.67 30.14 20.10
N THR A 605 0.59 30.91 20.13
CA THR A 605 0.47 32.14 19.33
C THR A 605 1.56 33.15 19.71
N LYS A 606 1.83 33.31 21.01
CA LYS A 606 2.89 34.20 21.49
C LYS A 606 4.28 33.74 21.05
N VAL A 607 4.60 32.45 21.20
CA VAL A 607 5.87 31.87 20.75
C VAL A 607 6.06 32.02 19.25
N ILE A 608 5.04 31.72 18.44
CA ILE A 608 5.09 31.90 16.98
C ILE A 608 5.30 33.38 16.62
N THR A 609 4.61 34.31 17.29
CA THR A 609 4.76 35.75 17.05
C THR A 609 6.17 36.22 17.36
N ASP A 610 6.68 35.85 18.54
CA ASP A 610 8.04 36.14 18.99
C ASP A 610 9.09 35.63 17.99
N PHE A 611 8.93 34.39 17.49
CA PHE A 611 9.79 33.80 16.47
C PHE A 611 9.77 34.60 15.16
N LEU A 612 8.57 34.94 14.67
CA LEU A 612 8.42 35.70 13.42
C LEU A 612 9.02 37.11 13.54
N THR A 613 8.86 37.77 14.69
CA THR A 613 9.46 39.08 14.98
C THR A 613 10.99 39.00 15.01
N MET A 614 11.57 38.03 15.71
CA MET A 614 13.03 37.82 15.71
C MET A 614 13.55 37.56 14.30
N LYS A 615 12.88 36.68 13.55
CA LYS A 615 13.24 36.39 12.17
C LYS A 615 13.24 37.67 11.32
N GLU A 616 12.17 38.46 11.37
CA GLU A 616 12.07 39.70 10.60
C GLU A 616 13.17 40.70 10.99
N HIS A 617 13.49 40.80 12.28
CA HIS A 617 14.56 41.66 12.76
C HIS A 617 15.93 41.20 12.24
N CYS A 618 16.29 39.94 12.46
CA CYS A 618 17.61 39.43 12.09
C CYS A 618 17.83 39.29 10.59
N CYS A 619 16.78 39.09 9.79
CA CYS A 619 16.89 39.11 8.33
C CYS A 619 17.01 40.51 7.72
N LYS A 620 16.93 41.57 8.54
CA LYS A 620 17.22 42.96 8.14
C LYS A 620 18.57 43.46 8.65
N ALA A 621 19.28 42.66 9.45
CA ALA A 621 20.59 43.02 10.00
C ALA A 621 21.70 42.81 8.95
N ASP A 622 22.79 43.56 9.05
CA ASP A 622 23.92 43.41 8.11
C ASP A 622 24.62 42.05 8.24
N ASN A 623 24.63 41.48 9.46
CA ASN A 623 25.15 40.15 9.75
C ASN A 623 24.05 39.27 10.37
N HIS A 624 23.33 38.52 9.52
CA HIS A 624 22.22 37.67 9.94
C HIS A 624 22.65 36.61 10.97
N ALA A 625 23.78 35.93 10.72
CA ALA A 625 24.26 34.84 11.55
C ALA A 625 24.59 35.30 12.97
N GLU A 626 25.26 36.46 13.09
CA GLU A 626 25.55 37.07 14.38
C GLU A 626 24.28 37.53 15.10
N CYS A 627 23.32 38.13 14.39
CA CYS A 627 22.05 38.51 14.99
C CYS A 627 21.30 37.31 15.57
N PHE A 628 21.17 36.20 14.82
CA PHE A 628 20.50 35.00 15.32
C PHE A 628 21.24 34.35 16.49
N ALA A 629 22.58 34.36 16.48
CA ALA A 629 23.38 33.86 17.58
C ALA A 629 23.18 34.66 18.88
N VAL A 630 22.80 35.94 18.79
CA VAL A 630 22.54 36.82 19.93
C VAL A 630 21.07 36.79 20.36
N GLU A 631 20.13 36.89 19.43
CA GLU A 631 18.70 37.00 19.72
C GLU A 631 18.05 35.63 20.00
N GLY A 632 18.58 34.55 19.40
CA GLY A 632 18.07 33.19 19.58
C GLY A 632 18.06 32.73 21.04
N PRO A 633 19.21 32.75 21.74
CA PRO A 633 19.28 32.36 23.16
C PRO A 633 18.36 33.21 24.07
N LYS A 634 18.28 34.53 23.84
CA LYS A 634 17.38 35.43 24.59
C LYS A 634 15.91 35.01 24.43
N LEU A 635 15.54 34.62 23.21
CA LEU A 635 14.18 34.19 22.89
C LEU A 635 13.85 32.86 23.58
N ILE A 636 14.82 31.94 23.62
CA ILE A 636 14.70 30.64 24.29
C ILE A 636 14.53 30.82 25.80
N GLU A 637 15.30 31.71 26.43
CA GLU A 637 15.17 32.04 27.86
C GLU A 637 13.78 32.62 28.17
N LYS A 638 13.32 33.57 27.37
CA LYS A 638 11.96 34.13 27.47
C LYS A 638 10.87 33.06 27.34
N TRP A 639 11.06 32.09 26.45
CA TRP A 639 10.11 31.00 26.26
C TRP A 639 10.16 29.97 27.38
N ALA A 640 11.32 29.69 27.95
CA ALA A 640 11.46 28.80 29.11
C ALA A 640 10.57 29.28 30.26
N GLU A 641 10.59 30.59 30.55
CA GLU A 641 9.71 31.23 31.52
C GLU A 641 8.23 31.15 31.13
N LEU A 642 7.89 31.55 29.90
CA LEU A 642 6.51 31.57 29.39
C LEU A 642 5.84 30.17 29.40
N LEU A 643 6.62 29.15 29.08
CA LEU A 643 6.16 27.77 28.96
C LEU A 643 6.29 26.99 30.27
N GLY A 644 6.96 27.55 31.28
CA GLY A 644 7.22 26.88 32.57
C GLY A 644 8.11 25.66 32.41
N VAL A 645 9.10 25.70 31.52
CA VAL A 645 10.06 24.62 31.25
C VAL A 645 11.44 25.07 31.74
N LEU A 646 12.15 24.22 32.50
CA LEU A 646 13.49 24.57 33.00
C LEU A 646 14.51 24.57 31.83
N PRO A 647 15.26 25.66 31.62
CA PRO A 647 16.30 25.70 30.60
C PRO A 647 17.46 24.76 30.96
N GLU A 648 18.15 24.22 29.96
CA GLU A 648 19.36 23.43 30.17
C GLU A 648 20.49 24.32 30.70
N VAL A 649 20.95 24.07 31.93
CA VAL A 649 22.06 24.80 32.53
C VAL A 649 23.36 24.35 31.86
N LYS A 650 23.90 25.18 30.95
CA LYS A 650 25.27 25.01 30.45
C LYS A 650 26.24 25.29 31.59
N ILE A 651 26.77 24.22 32.19
CA ILE A 651 27.94 24.33 33.08
C ILE A 651 29.14 24.57 32.16
N HIS A 652 29.58 25.83 32.06
CA HIS A 652 30.88 26.13 31.47
C HIS A 652 31.97 25.56 32.39
N VAL A 653 32.67 24.53 31.91
CA VAL A 653 33.92 24.02 32.51
C VAL A 653 35.09 24.77 31.91
#